data_AF-A0A553JJP9-F1
#
_entry.id   AF-A0A553JJP9-F1
#
_cell.length_a   1.000
_cell.length_b   1.000
_cell.length_c   1.000
_cell.angle_alpha   90.00
_cell.angle_beta   90.00
_cell.angle_gamma   90.00
#
_symmetry.space_group_name_H-M   'P 1'
#
loop_
_entity.id
_entity.type
_entity.pdbx_description
1 polymer ?
#
loop_
_entity_poly.entity_id
_entity_poly.type
_entity_poly.pdbx_seq_one_letter_code
_entity_poly.pdbx_strand_id
1 'polypeptide(L)'
;MESHDAGLLLVQFVREELNNMNVRIILRTGQPGYAPEMSVIKQYDINDYREKSDLTSNVIFSCLTTALRSYQQIKTIESSRKGLEMVVDASSALLTIRGIKQFSIGILTHICALLHIKPEGIICANSKETELGKEVTILAAAGHYSHLFNQPITTIGKPHIEKNIENVILQKKSIFIQGFSFIYIPTTASNEIIVIIESSNTVSALDQQLVKVFGINIAVGFNNASMFEHIEDLAYTDKLTNLPNRISLMKHLSERMLEKENPFFLVIIDIDDFNVINDGLGSTIGDRVIVLISTLLSSIEIENKYIACLGKGTFGLIFGLKDNQQISRTLLEVQHVLKPKVSIDNNNILVSLSGGVNVFNQQDKDAELFFSNTSIALKRAKESYRGRFCLFCEEMNAQLTARLKTINELHTALDRNELFLLYQPQVDYKTLQVIGVEALVRWQKNDGTLVYPLDFIEAAEDSGLIVPIGLWILKTAIAQSLQWKSEGYNIRMAVNVSPRQMSEEDFVDKAIGVIKELGMTPKELELEITETTAVKNTDELIKKLTLLRHAGVQIAIDDFGTGYSSLSYLQKLPVDRLKIDGSFIRNIDTSEEDACIAEMIINMGHKLNLEVIAECVETNLQQKVLIELGCDEAQGYLYEKPIPGDALALMLKNQVSIFSK
;
A
#
# COMPACT_ATOMS: atom_id res chain seq x y z
N MET A 1 61.74 63.39 -9.57
CA MET A 1 61.56 64.07 -10.89
C MET A 1 62.95 64.45 -11.41
N GLU A 2 63.81 63.46 -11.66
CA GLU A 2 65.26 63.70 -11.90
C GLU A 2 65.71 63.33 -13.32
N SER A 3 64.81 62.79 -14.15
CA SER A 3 65.04 62.46 -15.56
C SER A 3 63.94 63.03 -16.46
N HIS A 4 64.22 63.19 -17.75
CA HIS A 4 63.31 63.80 -18.73
C HIS A 4 62.08 62.93 -19.05
N ASP A 5 62.14 61.64 -18.69
CA ASP A 5 61.13 60.59 -18.90
C ASP A 5 60.43 60.14 -17.60
N ALA A 6 60.77 60.70 -16.44
CA ALA A 6 60.26 60.27 -15.13
C ALA A 6 58.72 60.25 -15.05
N GLY A 7 58.03 61.16 -15.73
CA GLY A 7 56.57 61.19 -15.79
C GLY A 7 55.98 60.02 -16.59
N LEU A 8 56.65 59.60 -17.67
CA LEU A 8 56.23 58.46 -18.50
C LEU A 8 56.49 57.13 -17.80
N LEU A 9 57.64 57.01 -17.12
CA LEU A 9 57.95 55.84 -16.28
C LEU A 9 56.91 55.64 -15.17
N LEU A 10 56.42 56.73 -14.56
CA LEU A 10 55.33 56.63 -13.57
C LEU A 10 54.01 56.16 -14.19
N VAL A 11 53.66 56.63 -15.39
CA VAL A 11 52.47 56.15 -16.10
C VAL A 11 52.60 54.66 -16.40
N GLN A 12 53.76 54.25 -16.90
CA GLN A 12 54.07 52.85 -17.19
C GLN A 12 53.96 52.00 -15.93
N PHE A 13 54.51 52.45 -14.81
CA PHE A 13 54.35 51.77 -13.51
C PHE A 13 52.88 51.63 -13.09
N VAL A 14 52.06 52.68 -13.25
CA VAL A 14 50.62 52.63 -12.89
C VAL A 14 49.84 51.67 -13.79
N ARG A 15 50.16 51.60 -15.08
CA ARG A 15 49.43 50.80 -16.07
C ARG A 15 49.93 49.35 -16.15
N GLU A 16 51.23 49.13 -16.12
CA GLU A 16 51.85 47.81 -16.30
C GLU A 16 52.10 47.11 -14.97
N GLU A 17 52.65 47.79 -13.96
CA GLU A 17 52.98 47.16 -12.68
C GLU A 17 51.81 47.13 -11.71
N LEU A 18 51.09 48.25 -11.54
CA LEU A 18 49.90 48.32 -10.68
C LEU A 18 48.62 47.84 -11.37
N ASN A 19 48.66 47.62 -12.69
CA ASN A 19 47.52 47.22 -13.53
C ASN A 19 46.25 48.08 -13.31
N ASN A 20 46.42 49.38 -13.04
CA ASN A 20 45.32 50.27 -12.70
C ASN A 20 44.93 51.13 -13.89
N MET A 21 44.07 50.58 -14.75
CA MET A 21 43.54 51.25 -15.96
C MET A 21 42.51 52.36 -15.65
N ASN A 22 42.01 52.40 -14.41
CA ASN A 22 40.93 53.30 -14.03
C ASN A 22 41.42 54.72 -13.72
N VAL A 23 42.64 54.86 -13.20
CA VAL A 23 43.21 56.17 -12.82
C VAL A 23 43.35 57.05 -14.06
N ARG A 24 42.80 58.26 -13.97
CA ARG A 24 42.85 59.25 -15.05
C ARG A 24 44.14 60.06 -14.93
N ILE A 25 45.00 59.98 -15.93
CA ILE A 25 46.33 60.62 -15.90
C ILE A 25 46.38 61.77 -16.91
N ILE A 26 46.78 62.94 -16.43
CA ILE A 26 47.02 64.13 -17.27
C ILE A 26 48.50 64.45 -17.17
N LEU A 27 49.22 64.34 -18.29
CA LEU A 27 50.63 64.71 -18.33
C LEU A 27 50.79 66.19 -18.64
N ARG A 28 51.64 66.84 -17.85
CA ARG A 28 52.02 68.24 -18.02
C ARG A 28 53.46 68.32 -18.52
N THR A 29 53.67 68.94 -19.68
CA THR A 29 55.00 69.14 -20.27
C THR A 29 55.39 70.63 -20.35
N GLY A 30 56.70 70.91 -20.34
CA GLY A 30 57.27 72.24 -20.57
C GLY A 30 57.91 72.41 -21.95
N GLN A 31 58.17 71.32 -22.69
CA GLN A 31 58.78 71.32 -24.03
C GLN A 31 58.23 70.12 -24.84
N PRO A 32 57.44 70.33 -25.90
CA PRO A 32 56.79 69.25 -26.68
C PRO A 32 57.75 68.48 -27.64
N GLY A 33 59.03 68.87 -27.71
CA GLY A 33 59.92 68.52 -28.81
C GLY A 33 60.48 67.09 -28.87
N TYR A 34 60.27 66.24 -27.86
CA TYR A 34 60.93 64.92 -27.79
C TYR A 34 60.05 63.72 -28.14
N ALA A 35 58.72 63.85 -28.15
CA ALA A 35 57.82 62.79 -28.61
C ALA A 35 56.47 63.37 -29.07
N PRO A 36 55.91 62.97 -30.23
CA PRO A 36 54.62 63.45 -30.69
C PRO A 36 53.51 63.15 -29.66
N GLU A 37 52.76 64.16 -29.24
CA GLU A 37 51.66 64.08 -28.26
C GLU A 37 50.76 62.86 -28.49
N MET A 38 50.37 62.65 -29.75
CA MET A 38 49.47 61.57 -30.15
C MET A 38 50.08 60.18 -29.99
N SER A 39 51.40 60.03 -30.19
CA SER A 39 52.09 58.76 -29.94
C SER A 39 52.22 58.45 -28.46
N VAL A 40 52.46 59.45 -27.63
CA VAL A 40 52.62 59.28 -26.18
C VAL A 40 51.28 58.92 -25.53
N ILE A 41 50.21 59.63 -25.88
CA ILE A 41 48.85 59.35 -25.41
C ILE A 41 48.45 57.91 -25.73
N LYS A 42 48.71 57.46 -26.97
CA LYS A 42 48.34 56.13 -27.43
C LYS A 42 49.21 55.02 -26.84
N GLN A 43 50.51 55.25 -26.70
CA GLN A 43 51.45 54.24 -26.21
C GLN A 43 51.29 53.98 -24.71
N TYR A 44 50.98 55.02 -23.92
CA TYR A 44 50.95 54.93 -22.46
C TYR A 44 49.54 55.05 -21.85
N ASP A 45 48.48 55.06 -22.67
CA ASP A 45 47.07 55.17 -22.24
C ASP A 45 46.82 56.35 -21.27
N ILE A 46 47.26 57.54 -21.69
CA ILE A 46 47.13 58.79 -20.95
C ILE A 46 45.86 59.52 -21.38
N ASN A 47 45.17 60.18 -20.45
CA ASN A 47 43.87 60.79 -20.73
C ASN A 47 43.93 62.19 -21.31
N ASP A 48 44.98 62.96 -21.00
CA ASP A 48 45.21 64.28 -21.56
C ASP A 48 46.72 64.61 -21.49
N TYR A 49 47.23 65.39 -22.45
CA TYR A 49 48.62 65.81 -22.52
C TYR A 49 48.64 67.32 -22.79
N ARG A 50 49.23 68.11 -21.91
CA ARG A 50 49.10 69.58 -21.97
C ARG A 50 50.43 70.30 -21.73
N GLU A 51 50.66 71.35 -22.51
CA GLU A 51 51.76 72.27 -22.28
C GLU A 51 51.48 73.19 -21.09
N LYS A 52 52.54 73.62 -20.41
CA LYS A 52 52.45 74.55 -19.29
C LYS A 52 51.83 75.90 -19.68
N SER A 53 52.01 76.35 -20.91
CA SER A 53 51.42 77.58 -21.50
C SER A 53 49.91 77.49 -21.66
N ASP A 54 49.37 76.31 -21.96
CA ASP A 54 47.96 76.11 -22.30
C ASP A 54 47.07 75.88 -21.06
N LEU A 55 47.69 75.56 -19.92
CA LEU A 55 47.02 75.29 -18.64
C LEU A 55 46.67 76.57 -17.88
N THR A 56 45.78 77.40 -18.45
CA THR A 56 45.14 78.49 -17.68
C THR A 56 44.23 77.91 -16.58
N SER A 57 43.91 78.69 -15.54
CA SER A 57 43.06 78.24 -14.43
C SER A 57 41.73 77.63 -14.87
N ASN A 58 41.10 78.21 -15.91
CA ASN A 58 39.84 77.70 -16.47
C ASN A 58 40.03 76.35 -17.18
N VAL A 59 41.13 76.18 -17.91
CA VAL A 59 41.46 74.92 -18.60
C VAL A 59 41.78 73.82 -17.60
N ILE A 60 42.56 74.11 -16.54
CA ILE A 60 42.84 73.16 -15.46
C ILE A 60 41.54 72.68 -14.80
N PHE A 61 40.64 73.60 -14.46
CA PHE A 61 39.36 73.25 -13.84
C PHE A 61 38.50 72.35 -14.75
N SER A 62 38.44 72.66 -16.04
CA SER A 62 37.72 71.85 -17.03
C SER A 62 38.32 70.44 -17.17
N CYS A 63 39.65 70.33 -17.32
CA CYS A 63 40.35 69.06 -17.45
C CYS A 63 40.19 68.18 -16.20
N LEU A 64 40.36 68.75 -15.00
CA LEU A 64 40.15 68.02 -13.74
C LEU A 64 38.71 67.58 -13.56
N THR A 65 37.74 68.45 -13.84
CA THR A 65 36.31 68.11 -13.73
C THR A 65 35.95 66.98 -14.70
N THR A 66 36.48 67.01 -15.92
CA THR A 66 36.26 65.96 -16.94
C THR A 66 36.89 64.64 -16.52
N ALA A 67 38.13 64.67 -16.01
CA ALA A 67 38.81 63.49 -15.50
C ALA A 67 38.10 62.88 -14.29
N LEU A 68 37.64 63.69 -13.34
CA LEU A 68 36.88 63.23 -12.17
C LEU A 68 35.54 62.60 -12.57
N ARG A 69 34.79 63.23 -13.49
CA ARG A 69 33.53 62.67 -14.03
C ARG A 69 33.77 61.35 -14.75
N SER A 70 34.81 61.27 -15.59
CA SER A 70 35.19 60.04 -16.28
C SER A 70 35.52 58.93 -15.26
N TYR A 71 36.36 59.23 -14.26
CA TYR A 71 36.71 58.28 -13.20
C TYR A 71 35.48 57.78 -12.42
N GLN A 72 34.54 58.67 -12.08
CA GLN A 72 33.29 58.31 -11.42
C GLN A 72 32.40 57.40 -12.30
N GLN A 73 32.31 57.67 -13.60
CA GLN A 73 31.58 56.82 -14.54
C GLN A 73 32.19 55.41 -14.60
N ILE A 74 33.52 55.31 -14.68
CA ILE A 74 34.21 54.02 -14.72
C ILE A 74 34.01 53.24 -13.44
N LYS A 75 34.12 53.89 -12.26
CA LYS A 75 33.81 53.22 -11.00
C LYS A 75 32.37 52.71 -10.95
N THR A 76 31.42 53.48 -11.50
CA THR A 76 30.01 53.07 -11.56
C THR A 76 29.84 51.85 -12.47
N ILE A 77 30.49 51.83 -13.63
CA ILE A 77 30.48 50.70 -14.57
C ILE A 77 31.13 49.46 -13.93
N GLU A 78 32.28 49.60 -13.28
CA GLU A 78 32.98 48.50 -12.63
C GLU A 78 32.16 47.92 -11.46
N SER A 79 31.54 48.78 -10.66
CA SER A 79 30.61 48.37 -9.60
C SER A 79 29.40 47.63 -10.16
N SER A 80 28.84 48.12 -11.27
CA SER A 80 27.72 47.47 -11.96
C SER A 80 28.13 46.10 -12.52
N ARG A 81 29.33 45.99 -13.10
CA ARG A 81 29.88 44.73 -13.63
C ARG A 81 30.08 43.71 -12.51
N LYS A 82 30.73 44.11 -11.41
CA LYS A 82 30.91 43.26 -10.22
C LYS A 82 29.57 42.82 -9.64
N GLY A 83 28.59 43.73 -9.55
CA GLY A 83 27.24 43.40 -9.11
C GLY A 83 26.56 42.36 -10.00
N LEU A 84 26.68 42.50 -11.33
CA LEU A 84 26.15 41.52 -12.29
C LEU A 84 26.86 40.17 -12.23
N GLU A 85 28.19 40.15 -12.08
CA GLU A 85 28.97 38.93 -11.85
C GLU A 85 28.47 38.19 -10.59
N MET A 86 28.30 38.90 -9.48
CA MET A 86 27.74 38.34 -8.24
C MET A 86 26.33 37.78 -8.44
N VAL A 87 25.47 38.45 -9.23
CA VAL A 87 24.12 37.97 -9.56
C VAL A 87 24.17 36.64 -10.34
N VAL A 88 25.08 36.50 -11.30
CA VAL A 88 25.24 35.28 -12.10
C VAL A 88 25.74 34.13 -11.23
N ASP A 89 26.79 34.36 -10.44
CA ASP A 89 27.38 33.34 -9.56
C ASP A 89 26.38 32.87 -8.51
N ALA A 90 25.66 33.81 -7.88
CA ALA A 90 24.61 33.54 -6.92
C ALA A 90 23.46 32.73 -7.55
N SER A 91 23.03 33.10 -8.76
CA SER A 91 21.96 32.37 -9.47
C SER A 91 22.39 30.93 -9.77
N SER A 92 23.63 30.72 -10.24
CA SER A 92 24.17 29.39 -10.51
C SER A 92 24.27 28.55 -9.25
N ALA A 93 24.72 29.12 -8.12
CA ALA A 93 24.79 28.41 -6.85
C ALA A 93 23.41 28.00 -6.35
N LEU A 94 22.42 28.90 -6.43
CA LEU A 94 21.06 28.65 -5.97
C LEU A 94 20.35 27.55 -6.77
N LEU A 95 20.59 27.46 -8.09
CA LEU A 95 19.98 26.42 -8.94
C LEU A 95 20.41 24.99 -8.59
N THR A 96 21.49 24.81 -7.82
CA THR A 96 21.94 23.48 -7.37
C THR A 96 21.28 23.03 -6.06
N ILE A 97 20.67 23.96 -5.32
CA ILE A 97 20.07 23.68 -4.01
C ILE A 97 18.70 23.05 -4.18
N ARG A 98 18.47 21.93 -3.48
CA ARG A 98 17.18 21.25 -3.41
C ARG A 98 16.41 21.68 -2.15
N GLY A 99 15.09 21.78 -2.28
CA GLY A 99 14.16 22.14 -1.19
C GLY A 99 13.92 23.65 -1.04
N ILE A 100 12.66 24.05 -0.81
CA ILE A 100 12.26 25.46 -0.71
C ILE A 100 12.99 26.17 0.43
N LYS A 101 13.24 25.49 1.56
CA LYS A 101 13.88 26.08 2.73
C LYS A 101 15.34 26.50 2.49
N GLN A 102 16.21 25.57 2.08
CA GLN A 102 17.61 25.91 1.81
C GLN A 102 17.70 26.92 0.66
N PHE A 103 16.85 26.79 -0.35
CA PHE A 103 16.78 27.73 -1.45
C PHE A 103 16.43 29.14 -0.97
N SER A 104 15.39 29.27 -0.13
CA SER A 104 14.96 30.57 0.44
C SER A 104 16.04 31.20 1.34
N ILE A 105 16.71 30.43 2.19
CA ILE A 105 17.86 30.93 2.98
C ILE A 105 18.98 31.44 2.05
N GLY A 106 19.23 30.71 0.96
CA GLY A 106 20.18 31.11 -0.07
C GLY A 106 19.81 32.44 -0.72
N ILE A 107 18.56 32.64 -1.13
CA ILE A 107 18.09 33.92 -1.70
C ILE A 107 18.40 35.07 -0.73
N LEU A 108 17.98 34.93 0.53
CA LEU A 108 18.13 35.97 1.53
C LEU A 108 19.61 36.35 1.73
N THR A 109 20.48 35.35 1.80
CA THR A 109 21.92 35.52 1.97
C THR A 109 22.53 36.29 0.81
N HIS A 110 22.17 35.96 -0.43
CA HIS A 110 22.74 36.60 -1.61
C HIS A 110 22.19 38.00 -1.86
N ILE A 111 20.91 38.27 -1.55
CA ILE A 111 20.39 39.66 -1.59
C ILE A 111 21.12 40.51 -0.55
N CYS A 112 21.32 40.00 0.67
CA CYS A 112 22.08 40.74 1.69
C CYS A 112 23.52 41.01 1.24
N ALA A 113 24.17 40.05 0.57
CA ALA A 113 25.51 40.23 0.00
C ALA A 113 25.55 41.31 -1.10
N LEU A 114 24.55 41.35 -2.01
CA LEU A 114 24.41 42.38 -3.03
C LEU A 114 24.19 43.78 -2.43
N LEU A 115 23.51 43.85 -1.29
CA LEU A 115 23.28 45.09 -0.55
C LEU A 115 24.42 45.45 0.42
N HIS A 116 25.48 44.63 0.49
CA HIS A 116 26.61 44.80 1.40
C HIS A 116 26.22 44.87 2.90
N ILE A 117 25.24 44.07 3.30
CA ILE A 117 24.72 43.98 4.68
C ILE A 117 24.78 42.54 5.20
N LYS A 118 24.69 42.38 6.52
CA LYS A 118 24.60 41.05 7.14
C LYS A 118 23.23 40.41 6.82
N PRO A 119 23.13 39.06 6.80
CA PRO A 119 21.86 38.37 6.57
C PRO A 119 20.84 38.64 7.70
N GLU A 120 20.05 39.68 7.54
CA GLU A 120 18.97 40.07 8.45
C GLU A 120 17.70 40.32 7.66
N GLY A 121 16.74 39.39 7.77
CA GLY A 121 15.51 39.49 7.02
C GLY A 121 14.68 38.20 7.01
N ILE A 122 13.61 38.24 6.24
CA ILE A 122 12.58 37.20 6.16
C ILE A 122 12.18 37.02 4.70
N ILE A 123 11.90 35.78 4.31
CA ILE A 123 11.22 35.46 3.06
C ILE A 123 9.85 34.90 3.40
N CYS A 124 8.83 35.52 2.84
CA CYS A 124 7.45 35.07 2.96
C CYS A 124 6.94 34.63 1.58
N ALA A 125 6.07 33.63 1.58
CA ALA A 125 5.29 33.30 0.41
C ALA A 125 3.82 33.17 0.76
N ASN A 126 2.98 33.47 -0.23
CA ASN A 126 1.57 33.20 -0.12
C ASN A 126 1.34 31.70 -0.33
N SER A 127 0.97 30.94 0.70
CA SER A 127 1.05 29.47 0.61
C SER A 127 -0.28 28.72 0.54
N LYS A 128 -1.43 29.30 0.94
CA LYS A 128 -2.72 28.57 0.93
C LYS A 128 -3.94 29.47 0.73
N GLU A 129 -4.90 29.03 -0.10
CA GLU A 129 -6.28 29.52 -0.07
C GLU A 129 -6.99 28.90 1.14
N THR A 130 -7.48 29.74 2.05
CA THR A 130 -8.37 29.34 3.15
C THR A 130 -9.75 29.96 2.94
N GLU A 131 -10.79 29.47 3.62
CA GLU A 131 -12.16 30.01 3.56
C GLU A 131 -12.25 31.51 3.94
N LEU A 132 -11.23 32.07 4.61
CA LEU A 132 -11.13 33.48 5.00
C LEU A 132 -10.16 34.33 4.12
N GLY A 133 -9.51 33.74 3.12
CA GLY A 133 -8.53 34.43 2.26
C GLY A 133 -7.17 33.73 2.19
N LYS A 134 -6.20 34.36 1.51
CA LYS A 134 -4.85 33.77 1.32
C LYS A 134 -3.94 34.13 2.51
N GLU A 135 -3.42 33.12 3.20
CA GLU A 135 -2.54 33.31 4.38
C GLU A 135 -1.05 33.29 3.98
N VAL A 136 -0.30 34.29 4.45
CA VAL A 136 1.13 34.48 4.14
C VAL A 136 1.99 33.80 5.22
N THR A 137 2.81 32.85 4.81
CA THR A 137 3.70 32.08 5.70
C THR A 137 5.17 32.43 5.49
N ILE A 138 5.96 32.31 6.55
CA ILE A 138 7.39 32.57 6.54
C ILE A 138 8.15 31.31 6.08
N LEU A 139 8.80 31.38 4.92
CA LEU A 139 9.57 30.28 4.32
C LEU A 139 11.04 30.25 4.77
N ALA A 140 11.61 31.41 5.08
CA ALA A 140 12.96 31.51 5.63
C ALA A 140 13.11 32.77 6.45
N ALA A 141 13.99 32.73 7.44
CA ALA A 141 14.34 33.89 8.25
C ALA A 141 15.80 33.81 8.70
N ALA A 142 16.46 34.97 8.78
CA ALA A 142 17.84 35.10 9.22
C ALA A 142 18.01 36.21 10.27
N GLY A 143 19.10 36.12 11.04
CA GLY A 143 19.39 37.02 12.15
C GLY A 143 18.35 36.90 13.27
N HIS A 144 17.86 38.04 13.75
CA HIS A 144 16.90 38.14 14.85
C HIS A 144 15.53 37.47 14.55
N TYR A 145 15.22 37.22 13.28
CA TYR A 145 13.98 36.57 12.85
C TYR A 145 14.09 35.04 12.70
N SER A 146 15.27 34.45 12.92
CA SER A 146 15.55 33.02 12.68
C SER A 146 14.58 32.02 13.32
N HIS A 147 13.93 32.38 14.43
CA HIS A 147 12.94 31.55 15.14
C HIS A 147 11.54 31.52 14.48
N LEU A 148 11.28 32.37 13.48
CA LEU A 148 9.96 32.54 12.86
C LEU A 148 9.70 31.63 11.65
N PHE A 149 10.55 30.62 11.42
CA PHE A 149 10.37 29.67 10.31
C PHE A 149 9.02 28.93 10.42
N ASN A 150 8.29 28.85 9.31
CA ASN A 150 6.97 28.20 9.19
C ASN A 150 5.88 28.77 10.12
N GLN A 151 6.05 30.02 10.56
CA GLN A 151 5.03 30.77 11.30
C GLN A 151 4.23 31.66 10.35
N PRO A 152 2.98 32.02 10.71
CA PRO A 152 2.23 33.03 9.98
C PRO A 152 2.89 34.41 10.15
N ILE A 153 2.67 35.29 9.17
CA ILE A 153 3.21 36.65 9.17
C ILE A 153 2.82 37.48 10.41
N THR A 154 1.66 37.18 11.00
CA THR A 154 1.12 37.82 12.20
C THR A 154 2.00 37.60 13.44
N THR A 155 2.84 36.56 13.44
CA THR A 155 3.78 36.26 14.53
C THR A 155 4.92 37.28 14.62
N ILE A 156 5.15 38.10 13.57
CA ILE A 156 6.16 39.16 13.59
C ILE A 156 5.79 40.26 14.60
N GLY A 157 4.50 40.51 14.83
CA GLY A 157 4.00 41.47 15.82
C GLY A 157 4.32 42.94 15.51
N LYS A 158 4.60 43.27 14.24
CA LYS A 158 4.93 44.63 13.77
C LYS A 158 3.93 45.06 12.68
N PRO A 159 2.88 45.84 13.02
CA PRO A 159 1.79 46.19 12.08
C PRO A 159 2.25 46.96 10.82
N HIS A 160 3.36 47.69 10.91
CA HIS A 160 3.93 48.42 9.78
C HIS A 160 4.57 47.49 8.74
N ILE A 161 5.10 46.33 9.15
CA ILE A 161 5.69 45.34 8.24
C ILE A 161 4.56 44.62 7.49
N GLU A 162 3.53 44.17 8.21
CA GLU A 162 2.33 43.51 7.65
C GLU A 162 1.65 44.39 6.59
N LYS A 163 1.34 45.66 6.92
CA LYS A 163 0.70 46.60 5.99
C LYS A 163 1.53 46.87 4.74
N ASN A 164 2.86 46.93 4.86
CA ASN A 164 3.73 47.14 3.70
C ASN A 164 3.81 45.88 2.82
N ILE A 165 3.72 44.69 3.40
CA ILE A 165 3.65 43.43 2.66
C ILE A 165 2.36 43.34 1.86
N GLU A 166 1.22 43.69 2.46
CA GLU A 166 -0.06 43.80 1.75
C GLU A 166 0.03 44.81 0.59
N ASN A 167 0.63 45.98 0.81
CA ASN A 167 0.84 46.97 -0.24
C ASN A 167 1.72 46.43 -1.38
N VAL A 168 2.79 45.69 -1.07
CA VAL A 168 3.68 45.08 -2.06
C VAL A 168 2.94 44.03 -2.89
N ILE A 169 2.09 43.22 -2.26
CA ILE A 169 1.22 42.22 -2.93
C ILE A 169 0.23 42.92 -3.87
N LEU A 170 -0.48 43.93 -3.37
CA LEU A 170 -1.50 44.67 -4.13
C LEU A 170 -0.89 45.42 -5.32
N GLN A 171 0.27 46.05 -5.13
CA GLN A 171 0.91 46.86 -6.16
C GLN A 171 1.86 46.08 -7.07
N LYS A 172 2.24 44.85 -6.69
CA LYS A 172 3.21 43.99 -7.39
C LYS A 172 4.53 44.69 -7.68
N LYS A 173 5.01 45.50 -6.73
CA LYS A 173 6.21 46.33 -6.85
C LYS A 173 7.02 46.31 -5.57
N SER A 174 8.33 46.21 -5.72
CA SER A 174 9.26 46.36 -4.60
C SER A 174 9.21 47.77 -4.01
N ILE A 175 9.19 47.87 -2.69
CA ILE A 175 9.16 49.11 -1.93
C ILE A 175 10.45 49.20 -1.12
N PHE A 176 11.20 50.30 -1.29
CA PHE A 176 12.41 50.57 -0.52
C PHE A 176 12.14 51.77 0.40
N ILE A 177 12.07 51.53 1.70
CA ILE A 177 11.92 52.57 2.72
C ILE A 177 13.15 52.61 3.63
N GLN A 178 13.34 53.72 4.34
CA GLN A 178 14.41 53.80 5.32
C GLN A 178 14.18 52.75 6.42
N GLY A 179 15.16 51.88 6.65
CA GLY A 179 15.06 50.78 7.62
C GLY A 179 14.65 49.43 7.02
N PHE A 180 13.83 49.39 5.96
CA PHE A 180 13.32 48.15 5.38
C PHE A 180 13.23 48.17 3.85
N SER A 181 13.66 47.08 3.24
CA SER A 181 13.47 46.82 1.81
C SER A 181 12.50 45.65 1.63
N PHE A 182 11.39 45.90 0.94
CA PHE A 182 10.41 44.89 0.56
C PHE A 182 10.56 44.60 -0.92
N ILE A 183 11.06 43.41 -1.25
CA ILE A 183 11.40 43.02 -2.60
C ILE A 183 10.35 42.03 -3.10
N TYR A 184 9.60 42.44 -4.11
CA TYR A 184 8.64 41.57 -4.79
C TYR A 184 9.36 40.75 -5.86
N ILE A 185 9.22 39.43 -5.80
CA ILE A 185 9.75 38.52 -6.82
C ILE A 185 8.54 37.87 -7.51
N PRO A 186 8.29 38.19 -8.80
CA PRO A 186 7.17 37.62 -9.53
C PRO A 186 7.47 36.15 -9.86
N THR A 187 6.62 35.25 -9.37
CA THR A 187 6.65 33.81 -9.67
C THR A 187 5.47 33.45 -10.57
N THR A 188 5.59 32.35 -11.31
CA THR A 188 4.52 31.86 -12.20
C THR A 188 3.59 30.87 -11.51
N ALA A 189 4.02 30.29 -10.38
CA ALA A 189 3.16 29.51 -9.49
C ALA A 189 2.28 30.44 -8.64
N SER A 190 1.17 29.93 -8.12
CA SER A 190 0.20 30.62 -7.24
C SER A 190 0.76 31.23 -5.94
N ASN A 191 2.08 31.18 -5.74
CA ASN A 191 2.80 31.58 -4.54
C ASN A 191 3.72 32.78 -4.85
N GLU A 192 3.26 34.00 -4.59
CA GLU A 192 4.08 35.21 -4.71
C GLU A 192 5.12 35.26 -3.58
N ILE A 193 6.38 35.59 -3.90
CA ILE A 193 7.48 35.67 -2.92
C ILE A 193 7.77 37.13 -2.58
N ILE A 194 7.93 37.38 -1.29
CA ILE A 194 8.30 38.69 -0.76
C ILE A 194 9.51 38.51 0.14
N VAL A 195 10.58 39.22 -0.19
CA VAL A 195 11.80 39.25 0.62
C VAL A 195 11.85 40.56 1.38
N ILE A 196 11.94 40.47 2.70
CA ILE A 196 12.00 41.59 3.62
C ILE A 196 13.41 41.63 4.17
N ILE A 197 14.07 42.78 4.03
CA ILE A 197 15.43 42.98 4.51
C ILE A 197 15.47 44.21 5.37
N GLU A 198 16.08 44.09 6.53
CA GLU A 198 16.30 45.22 7.44
C GLU A 198 17.65 45.87 7.12
N SER A 199 17.64 47.16 6.82
CA SER A 199 18.84 47.88 6.38
C SER A 199 18.90 49.28 6.99
N SER A 200 20.00 49.62 7.66
CA SER A 200 20.18 50.93 8.33
C SER A 200 20.24 52.12 7.37
N ASN A 201 20.58 51.89 6.10
CA ASN A 201 20.76 52.92 5.07
C ASN A 201 19.75 52.76 3.93
N THR A 202 19.50 53.84 3.19
CA THR A 202 18.71 53.79 1.94
C THR A 202 19.49 53.08 0.84
N VAL A 203 18.87 52.08 0.21
CA VAL A 203 19.47 51.31 -0.89
C VAL A 203 19.66 52.21 -2.13
N SER A 204 20.86 52.17 -2.73
CA SER A 204 21.18 52.99 -3.91
C SER A 204 20.36 52.58 -5.14
N ALA A 205 20.18 53.48 -6.11
CA ALA A 205 19.45 53.17 -7.34
C ALA A 205 20.08 52.01 -8.14
N LEU A 206 21.41 51.86 -8.07
CA LEU A 206 22.13 50.76 -8.72
C LEU A 206 21.81 49.42 -8.04
N ASP A 207 21.90 49.37 -6.71
CA ASP A 207 21.64 48.15 -5.94
C ASP A 207 20.18 47.71 -6.07
N GLN A 208 19.24 48.67 -6.13
CA GLN A 208 17.83 48.39 -6.43
C GLN A 208 17.65 47.70 -7.79
N GLN A 209 18.44 48.07 -8.81
CA GLN A 209 18.39 47.42 -10.12
C GLN A 209 19.01 46.02 -10.09
N LEU A 210 20.16 45.86 -9.41
CA LEU A 210 20.82 44.55 -9.25
C LEU A 210 19.90 43.54 -8.55
N VAL A 211 19.25 43.96 -7.46
CA VAL A 211 18.27 43.14 -6.73
C VAL A 211 17.07 42.76 -7.60
N LYS A 212 16.58 43.68 -8.45
CA LYS A 212 15.49 43.38 -9.40
C LYS A 212 15.91 42.33 -10.43
N VAL A 213 17.11 42.47 -11.02
CA VAL A 213 17.65 41.50 -11.98
C VAL A 213 17.83 40.13 -11.31
N PHE A 214 18.36 40.11 -10.09
CA PHE A 214 18.52 38.89 -9.30
C PHE A 214 17.18 38.20 -9.00
N GLY A 215 16.17 38.97 -8.57
CA GLY A 215 14.83 38.46 -8.28
C GLY A 215 14.20 37.78 -9.50
N ILE A 216 14.32 38.38 -10.69
CA ILE A 216 13.80 37.79 -11.94
C ILE A 216 14.49 36.45 -12.24
N ASN A 217 15.82 36.35 -12.08
CA ASN A 217 16.56 35.12 -12.36
C ASN A 217 16.22 33.99 -11.37
N ILE A 218 15.97 34.32 -10.10
CA ILE A 218 15.64 33.34 -9.07
C ILE A 218 14.21 32.81 -9.17
N ALA A 219 13.28 33.60 -9.70
CA ALA A 219 11.88 33.19 -9.81
C ALA A 219 11.73 31.80 -10.46
N VAL A 220 12.51 31.53 -11.51
CA VAL A 220 12.56 30.23 -12.18
C VAL A 220 13.11 29.13 -11.26
N GLY A 221 14.21 29.39 -10.56
CA GLY A 221 14.81 28.44 -9.62
C GLY A 221 13.88 28.11 -8.45
N PHE A 222 13.14 29.09 -7.94
CA PHE A 222 12.16 28.87 -6.88
C PHE A 222 10.98 28.02 -7.36
N ASN A 223 10.45 28.30 -8.55
CA ASN A 223 9.39 27.49 -9.14
C ASN A 223 9.84 26.03 -9.29
N ASN A 224 11.08 25.81 -9.76
CA ASN A 224 11.64 24.46 -9.87
C ASN A 224 11.74 23.80 -8.50
N ALA A 225 12.31 24.47 -7.50
CA ALA A 225 12.40 23.94 -6.13
C ALA A 225 11.02 23.59 -5.56
N SER A 226 10.01 24.44 -5.78
CA SER A 226 8.64 24.20 -5.33
C SER A 226 7.94 23.07 -6.10
N MET A 227 8.19 22.94 -7.41
CA MET A 227 7.69 21.82 -8.19
C MET A 227 8.33 20.50 -7.75
N PHE A 228 9.64 20.48 -7.47
CA PHE A 228 10.31 19.29 -6.98
C PHE A 228 9.77 18.84 -5.61
N GLU A 229 9.56 19.77 -4.68
CA GLU A 229 8.96 19.47 -3.38
C GLU A 229 7.53 18.93 -3.52
N HIS A 230 6.73 19.53 -4.41
CA HIS A 230 5.39 19.02 -4.72
C HIS A 230 5.41 17.64 -5.39
N ILE A 231 6.37 17.38 -6.29
CA ILE A 231 6.57 16.08 -6.93
C ILE A 231 7.00 15.03 -5.90
N GLU A 232 7.90 15.37 -4.97
CA GLU A 232 8.30 14.47 -3.89
C GLU A 232 7.11 14.15 -2.97
N ASP A 233 6.34 15.15 -2.56
CA ASP A 233 5.11 14.94 -1.78
C ASP A 233 4.11 14.03 -2.50
N LEU A 234 3.90 14.24 -3.80
CA LEU A 234 3.03 13.39 -4.62
C LEU A 234 3.59 11.97 -4.82
N ALA A 235 4.91 11.82 -4.86
CA ALA A 235 5.58 10.55 -5.10
C ALA A 235 5.69 9.68 -3.85
N TYR A 236 5.72 10.27 -2.66
CA TYR A 236 6.01 9.57 -1.40
C TYR A 236 4.88 9.59 -0.37
N THR A 237 3.78 10.31 -0.60
CA THR A 237 2.68 10.46 0.36
C THR A 237 1.34 10.00 -0.23
N ASP A 238 0.52 9.34 0.59
CA ASP A 238 -0.86 8.99 0.27
C ASP A 238 -1.80 10.19 0.55
N LYS A 239 -2.57 10.61 -0.45
CA LYS A 239 -3.40 11.83 -0.36
C LYS A 239 -4.58 11.72 0.60
N LEU A 240 -5.09 10.51 0.82
CA LEU A 240 -6.25 10.29 1.66
C LEU A 240 -5.87 10.35 3.14
N THR A 241 -4.77 9.70 3.51
CA THR A 241 -4.34 9.54 4.90
C THR A 241 -3.22 10.49 5.33
N ASN A 242 -2.56 11.18 4.39
CA ASN A 242 -1.32 11.93 4.59
C ASN A 242 -0.16 11.08 5.16
N LEU A 243 -0.27 9.76 5.13
CA LEU A 243 0.82 8.86 5.50
C LEU A 243 1.79 8.69 4.34
N PRO A 244 3.05 8.29 4.61
CA PRO A 244 3.94 7.78 3.58
C PRO A 244 3.25 6.69 2.75
N ASN A 245 3.53 6.62 1.45
CA ASN A 245 2.96 5.61 0.57
C ASN A 245 3.87 4.38 0.45
N ARG A 246 3.47 3.40 -0.37
CA ARG A 246 4.25 2.18 -0.63
C ARG A 246 5.68 2.45 -1.09
N ILE A 247 5.92 3.46 -1.94
CA ILE A 247 7.27 3.78 -2.44
C ILE A 247 8.15 4.23 -1.28
N SER A 248 7.61 5.08 -0.40
CA SER A 248 8.29 5.57 0.79
C SER A 248 8.60 4.44 1.77
N LEU A 249 7.65 3.53 2.00
CA LEU A 249 7.86 2.34 2.84
C LEU A 249 8.98 1.45 2.30
N MET A 250 8.98 1.15 1.00
CA MET A 250 9.99 0.28 0.39
C MET A 250 11.39 0.90 0.46
N LYS A 251 11.50 2.21 0.26
CA LYS A 251 12.75 2.95 0.43
C LYS A 251 13.24 2.86 1.88
N HIS A 252 12.37 3.16 2.84
CA HIS A 252 12.70 3.09 4.26
C HIS A 252 13.10 1.67 4.70
N LEU A 253 12.38 0.65 4.23
CA LEU A 253 12.69 -0.75 4.48
C LEU A 253 14.08 -1.11 3.94
N SER A 254 14.40 -0.70 2.72
CA SER A 254 15.71 -0.96 2.09
C SER A 254 16.84 -0.31 2.87
N GLU A 255 16.67 0.96 3.27
CA GLU A 255 17.63 1.69 4.12
C GLU A 255 17.83 0.96 5.46
N ARG A 256 16.74 0.56 6.12
CA ARG A 256 16.79 -0.14 7.40
C ARG A 256 17.48 -1.50 7.32
N MET A 257 17.29 -2.25 6.24
CA MET A 257 17.97 -3.53 6.01
C MET A 257 19.48 -3.35 5.77
N LEU A 258 19.89 -2.23 5.17
CA LEU A 258 21.31 -1.90 4.92
C LEU A 258 22.06 -1.54 6.20
N GLU A 259 21.40 -0.88 7.16
CA GLU A 259 21.98 -0.52 8.45
C GLU A 259 22.42 -1.76 9.25
N LYS A 260 21.78 -2.92 9.04
CA LYS A 260 22.06 -4.23 9.71
C LYS A 260 22.11 -4.20 11.23
N GLU A 261 21.69 -3.09 11.86
CA GLU A 261 21.72 -2.88 13.29
C GLU A 261 20.31 -2.94 13.91
N ASN A 262 20.18 -3.83 14.88
CA ASN A 262 18.97 -4.20 15.63
C ASN A 262 17.87 -4.86 14.78
N PRO A 263 17.33 -6.01 15.23
CA PRO A 263 16.24 -6.65 14.51
C PRO A 263 15.00 -5.73 14.48
N PHE A 264 14.15 -5.88 13.47
CA PHE A 264 12.94 -5.09 13.32
C PHE A 264 11.82 -5.95 12.73
N PHE A 265 10.58 -5.48 12.85
CA PHE A 265 9.43 -6.12 12.23
C PHE A 265 8.97 -5.34 11.02
N LEU A 266 8.48 -6.07 10.02
CA LEU A 266 7.53 -5.54 9.06
C LEU A 266 6.19 -6.19 9.34
N VAL A 267 5.16 -5.36 9.47
CA VAL A 267 3.78 -5.78 9.62
C VAL A 267 2.96 -5.19 8.48
N ILE A 268 2.26 -6.03 7.73
CA ILE A 268 1.30 -5.59 6.70
C ILE A 268 -0.09 -5.89 7.25
N ILE A 269 -0.89 -4.84 7.39
CA ILE A 269 -2.23 -4.87 8.00
C ILE A 269 -3.25 -4.57 6.91
N ASP A 270 -4.37 -5.28 6.91
CA ASP A 270 -5.45 -5.06 5.94
C ASP A 270 -6.82 -5.09 6.60
N ILE A 271 -7.74 -4.27 6.09
CA ILE A 271 -9.13 -4.23 6.51
C ILE A 271 -9.89 -5.43 5.92
N ASP A 272 -10.35 -6.32 6.79
CA ASP A 272 -11.14 -7.49 6.39
C ASP A 272 -12.45 -7.03 5.72
N ASP A 273 -12.79 -7.67 4.59
CA ASP A 273 -14.00 -7.42 3.83
C ASP A 273 -14.24 -5.94 3.46
N PHE A 274 -13.16 -5.15 3.28
CA PHE A 274 -13.26 -3.73 2.93
C PHE A 274 -14.09 -3.47 1.66
N ASN A 275 -14.04 -4.38 0.68
CA ASN A 275 -14.88 -4.28 -0.52
C ASN A 275 -16.38 -4.36 -0.18
N VAL A 276 -16.78 -5.20 0.78
CA VAL A 276 -18.17 -5.29 1.24
C VAL A 276 -18.62 -3.98 1.91
N ILE A 277 -17.72 -3.34 2.66
CA ILE A 277 -17.99 -2.02 3.25
C ILE A 277 -18.19 -0.98 2.14
N ASN A 278 -17.31 -0.95 1.13
CA ASN A 278 -17.42 -0.04 -0.01
C ASN A 278 -18.69 -0.27 -0.84
N ASP A 279 -19.03 -1.53 -1.13
CA ASP A 279 -20.17 -1.89 -1.95
C ASP A 279 -21.50 -1.66 -1.20
N GLY A 280 -21.52 -1.91 0.11
CA GLY A 280 -22.72 -1.77 0.94
C GLY A 280 -23.00 -0.34 1.43
N LEU A 281 -21.96 0.43 1.75
CA LEU A 281 -22.08 1.76 2.38
C LEU A 281 -21.55 2.91 1.51
N GLY A 282 -20.93 2.60 0.38
CA GLY A 282 -20.38 3.57 -0.55
C GLY A 282 -18.94 3.98 -0.24
N SER A 283 -18.23 4.43 -1.29
CA SER A 283 -16.80 4.76 -1.22
C SER A 283 -16.46 5.86 -0.22
N THR A 284 -17.35 6.84 -0.02
CA THR A 284 -17.13 7.92 0.95
C THR A 284 -17.04 7.41 2.39
N ILE A 285 -17.82 6.39 2.75
CA ILE A 285 -17.76 5.78 4.08
C ILE A 285 -16.49 4.93 4.18
N GLY A 286 -16.14 4.18 3.13
CA GLY A 286 -14.88 3.42 3.09
C GLY A 286 -13.64 4.31 3.27
N ASP A 287 -13.57 5.45 2.59
CA ASP A 287 -12.47 6.41 2.73
C ASP A 287 -12.33 6.91 4.17
N ARG A 288 -13.45 7.18 4.85
CA ARG A 288 -13.45 7.55 6.27
C ARG A 288 -12.99 6.43 7.18
N VAL A 289 -13.32 5.17 6.88
CA VAL A 289 -12.80 4.01 7.60
C VAL A 289 -11.27 3.97 7.46
N ILE A 290 -10.74 4.16 6.25
CA ILE A 290 -9.28 4.19 6.02
C ILE A 290 -8.62 5.29 6.87
N VAL A 291 -9.15 6.52 6.85
CA VAL A 291 -8.61 7.66 7.63
C VAL A 291 -8.67 7.40 9.13
N LEU A 292 -9.72 6.75 9.62
CA LEU A 292 -9.84 6.42 11.02
C LEU A 292 -8.82 5.35 11.44
N ILE A 293 -8.67 4.29 10.66
CA ILE A 293 -7.67 3.24 10.92
C ILE A 293 -6.25 3.82 10.83
N SER A 294 -5.96 4.70 9.87
CA SER A 294 -4.65 5.35 9.75
C SER A 294 -4.32 6.18 11.00
N THR A 295 -5.31 6.88 11.56
CA THR A 295 -5.17 7.66 12.79
C THR A 295 -4.91 6.76 14.00
N LEU A 296 -5.67 5.66 14.13
CA LEU A 296 -5.47 4.67 15.21
C LEU A 296 -4.07 4.07 15.16
N LEU A 297 -3.62 3.58 14.01
CA LEU A 297 -2.27 3.03 13.84
C LEU A 297 -1.17 4.09 14.11
N SER A 298 -1.44 5.35 13.78
CA SER A 298 -0.53 6.46 14.04
C SER A 298 -0.42 6.81 15.53
N SER A 299 -1.47 6.59 16.33
CA SER A 299 -1.46 6.83 17.78
C SER A 299 -0.67 5.81 18.60
N ILE A 300 -0.28 4.66 18.02
CA ILE A 300 0.46 3.63 18.74
C ILE A 300 1.87 4.14 19.07
N GLU A 301 2.20 4.30 20.35
CA GLU A 301 3.52 4.79 20.79
C GLU A 301 4.56 3.66 20.74
N ILE A 302 5.27 3.57 19.61
CA ILE A 302 6.37 2.60 19.41
C ILE A 302 7.62 3.36 18.96
N GLU A 303 8.77 2.98 19.52
CA GLU A 303 10.07 3.56 19.17
C GLU A 303 10.51 3.14 17.77
N ASN A 304 11.07 4.08 17.00
CA ASN A 304 11.48 3.87 15.60
C ASN A 304 10.34 3.33 14.71
N LYS A 305 9.09 3.69 15.03
CA LYS A 305 7.91 3.34 14.23
C LYS A 305 7.90 4.12 12.93
N TYR A 306 7.74 3.41 11.82
CA TYR A 306 7.45 3.95 10.51
C TYR A 306 6.16 3.33 9.99
N ILE A 307 5.20 4.17 9.60
CA ILE A 307 3.90 3.73 9.11
C ILE A 307 3.69 4.25 7.69
N ALA A 308 3.07 3.44 6.84
CA ALA A 308 2.70 3.82 5.48
C ALA A 308 1.32 3.29 5.08
N CYS A 309 0.63 4.03 4.22
CA CYS A 309 -0.56 3.56 3.52
C CYS A 309 -0.14 2.86 2.21
N LEU A 310 -0.52 1.60 2.05
CA LEU A 310 -0.21 0.79 0.87
C LEU A 310 -1.32 0.86 -0.20
N GLY A 311 -2.46 1.44 0.17
CA GLY A 311 -3.65 1.62 -0.68
C GLY A 311 -4.76 0.63 -0.32
N LYS A 312 -6.01 0.97 -0.68
CA LYS A 312 -7.22 0.12 -0.53
C LYS A 312 -7.46 -0.45 0.88
N GLY A 313 -7.13 0.31 1.93
CA GLY A 313 -7.28 -0.16 3.31
C GLY A 313 -6.14 -1.05 3.83
N THR A 314 -5.04 -1.14 3.09
CA THR A 314 -3.83 -1.84 3.51
C THR A 314 -2.79 -0.85 4.06
N PHE A 315 -2.13 -1.21 5.15
CA PHE A 315 -1.12 -0.40 5.84
C PHE A 315 0.16 -1.22 6.09
N GLY A 316 1.31 -0.56 6.02
CA GLY A 316 2.60 -1.14 6.39
C GLY A 316 3.15 -0.47 7.64
N LEU A 317 3.66 -1.26 8.57
CA LEU A 317 4.23 -0.79 9.82
C LEU A 317 5.62 -1.44 10.03
N ILE A 318 6.64 -0.61 10.26
CA ILE A 318 8.00 -1.03 10.58
C ILE A 318 8.35 -0.50 11.97
N PHE A 319 8.95 -1.33 12.82
CA PHE A 319 9.42 -0.90 14.14
C PHE A 319 10.55 -1.80 14.66
N GLY A 320 11.44 -1.23 15.48
CA GLY A 320 12.63 -1.91 16.00
C GLY A 320 12.37 -2.81 17.20
N LEU A 321 13.33 -3.71 17.47
CA LEU A 321 13.39 -4.59 18.64
C LEU A 321 14.46 -4.12 19.62
N LYS A 322 14.09 -3.96 20.90
CA LYS A 322 15.05 -3.85 22.02
C LYS A 322 15.18 -5.14 22.83
N ASP A 323 14.12 -5.94 22.94
CA ASP A 323 14.10 -7.23 23.66
C ASP A 323 13.06 -8.21 23.05
N ASN A 324 13.37 -9.51 23.03
CA ASN A 324 12.48 -10.58 22.53
C ASN A 324 11.14 -10.66 23.29
N GLN A 325 11.08 -10.20 24.54
CA GLN A 325 9.82 -10.14 25.31
C GLN A 325 8.88 -9.00 24.89
N GLN A 326 9.38 -8.02 24.12
CA GLN A 326 8.61 -6.86 23.66
C GLN A 326 7.73 -7.20 22.44
N ILE A 327 8.06 -8.27 21.72
CA ILE A 327 7.38 -8.75 20.50
C ILE A 327 5.90 -9.01 20.77
N SER A 328 5.61 -9.88 21.72
CA SER A 328 4.25 -10.28 22.04
C SER A 328 3.45 -9.10 22.57
N ARG A 329 4.07 -8.18 23.32
CA ARG A 329 3.40 -6.97 23.82
C ARG A 329 3.04 -6.01 22.70
N THR A 330 3.98 -5.72 21.80
CA THR A 330 3.71 -4.82 20.66
C THR A 330 2.70 -5.43 19.70
N LEU A 331 2.77 -6.73 19.43
CA LEU A 331 1.75 -7.43 18.62
C LEU A 331 0.38 -7.44 19.31
N LEU A 332 0.33 -7.56 20.64
CA LEU A 332 -0.90 -7.45 21.41
C LEU A 332 -1.46 -6.02 21.43
N GLU A 333 -0.63 -4.99 21.54
CA GLU A 333 -1.04 -3.58 21.46
C GLU A 333 -1.58 -3.25 20.08
N VAL A 334 -0.87 -3.65 19.03
CA VAL A 334 -1.37 -3.59 17.65
C VAL A 334 -2.69 -4.33 17.60
N GLN A 335 -2.80 -5.59 18.04
CA GLN A 335 -4.07 -6.32 18.02
C GLN A 335 -5.21 -5.67 18.84
N HIS A 336 -4.91 -4.99 19.94
CA HIS A 336 -5.89 -4.35 20.82
C HIS A 336 -6.47 -3.07 20.19
N VAL A 337 -5.61 -2.29 19.52
CA VAL A 337 -6.00 -1.08 18.77
C VAL A 337 -6.90 -1.42 17.56
N LEU A 338 -6.91 -2.68 17.12
CA LEU A 338 -7.54 -3.14 15.88
C LEU A 338 -8.88 -3.88 16.07
N LYS A 339 -9.41 -3.94 17.31
CA LYS A 339 -10.77 -4.44 17.60
C LYS A 339 -11.86 -3.36 17.86
N PRO A 340 -11.85 -2.15 17.27
CA PRO A 340 -12.91 -1.18 17.56
C PRO A 340 -14.20 -1.48 16.79
N LYS A 341 -15.34 -1.29 17.45
CA LYS A 341 -16.57 -0.89 16.77
C LYS A 341 -16.40 0.57 16.38
N VAL A 342 -16.47 0.86 15.09
CA VAL A 342 -16.30 2.23 14.59
C VAL A 342 -17.68 2.83 14.35
N SER A 343 -17.94 4.00 14.93
CA SER A 343 -19.17 4.75 14.65
C SER A 343 -18.86 5.83 13.61
N ILE A 344 -19.47 5.74 12.43
CA ILE A 344 -19.36 6.74 11.36
C ILE A 344 -20.77 7.14 10.94
N ASP A 345 -21.12 8.43 11.04
CA ASP A 345 -22.42 8.97 10.65
C ASP A 345 -23.64 8.17 11.17
N ASN A 346 -23.63 7.84 12.47
CA ASN A 346 -24.63 7.01 13.17
C ASN A 346 -24.70 5.52 12.76
N ASN A 347 -23.83 5.05 11.87
CA ASN A 347 -23.67 3.62 11.58
C ASN A 347 -22.60 3.02 12.49
N ASN A 348 -22.94 1.93 13.19
CA ASN A 348 -21.97 1.13 13.93
C ASN A 348 -21.41 0.04 13.02
N ILE A 349 -20.20 0.28 12.49
CA ILE A 349 -19.51 -0.64 11.59
C ILE A 349 -18.57 -1.50 12.44
N LEU A 350 -18.72 -2.81 12.32
CA LEU A 350 -17.74 -3.74 12.87
C LEU A 350 -16.60 -3.85 11.86
N VAL A 351 -15.42 -3.35 12.24
CA VAL A 351 -14.21 -3.45 11.42
C VAL A 351 -13.30 -4.49 12.06
N SER A 352 -12.86 -5.45 11.26
CA SER A 352 -11.86 -6.46 11.63
C SER A 352 -10.62 -6.25 10.77
N LEU A 353 -9.45 -6.45 11.35
CA LEU A 353 -8.17 -6.25 10.67
C LEU A 353 -7.34 -7.53 10.79
N SER A 354 -6.80 -7.98 9.66
CA SER A 354 -5.86 -9.10 9.59
C SER A 354 -4.46 -8.57 9.32
N GLY A 355 -3.44 -9.25 9.85
CA GLY A 355 -2.05 -8.81 9.72
C GLY A 355 -1.05 -9.92 9.42
N GLY A 356 -0.14 -9.68 8.49
CA GLY A 356 1.06 -10.49 8.28
C GLY A 356 2.24 -9.86 8.99
N VAL A 357 3.03 -10.65 9.71
CA VAL A 357 4.21 -10.21 10.45
C VAL A 357 5.43 -10.94 9.93
N ASN A 358 6.52 -10.24 9.67
CA ASN A 358 7.81 -10.85 9.37
C ASN A 358 8.93 -10.21 10.19
N VAL A 359 9.90 -11.02 10.61
CA VAL A 359 11.01 -10.60 11.48
C VAL A 359 12.27 -10.53 10.65
N PHE A 360 12.89 -9.37 10.62
CA PHE A 360 14.14 -9.20 9.90
C PHE A 360 15.26 -9.99 10.57
N ASN A 361 15.96 -10.79 9.78
CA ASN A 361 17.19 -11.46 10.15
C ASN A 361 18.35 -11.00 9.25
N GLN A 362 19.59 -11.21 9.68
CA GLN A 362 20.77 -10.75 8.93
C GLN A 362 20.99 -11.47 7.58
N GLN A 363 20.26 -12.56 7.31
CA GLN A 363 20.33 -13.29 6.04
C GLN A 363 19.36 -12.72 4.99
N ASP A 364 18.38 -11.91 5.40
CA ASP A 364 17.49 -11.17 4.50
C ASP A 364 18.28 -10.06 3.79
N LYS A 365 18.36 -10.15 2.46
CA LYS A 365 19.15 -9.22 1.62
C LYS A 365 18.31 -8.41 0.63
N ASP A 366 17.04 -8.75 0.50
CA ASP A 366 16.14 -8.18 -0.50
C ASP A 366 14.84 -7.71 0.16
N ALA A 367 14.62 -6.39 0.11
CA ALA A 367 13.44 -5.75 0.67
C ALA A 367 12.14 -6.17 -0.04
N GLU A 368 12.19 -6.45 -1.35
CA GLU A 368 11.01 -6.91 -2.09
C GLU A 368 10.61 -8.31 -1.66
N LEU A 369 11.58 -9.21 -1.52
CA LEU A 369 11.34 -10.56 -1.01
C LEU A 369 10.82 -10.53 0.42
N PHE A 370 11.41 -9.69 1.28
CA PHE A 370 10.98 -9.55 2.67
C PHE A 370 9.54 -9.02 2.79
N PHE A 371 9.18 -8.03 1.96
CA PHE A 371 7.81 -7.53 1.84
C PHE A 371 6.84 -8.60 1.32
N SER A 372 7.26 -9.36 0.31
CA SER A 372 6.47 -10.46 -0.27
C SER A 372 6.19 -11.56 0.75
N ASN A 373 7.20 -11.99 1.50
CA ASN A 373 7.06 -12.97 2.58
C ASN A 373 6.07 -12.50 3.66
N THR A 374 6.12 -11.21 4.02
CA THR A 374 5.15 -10.62 4.96
C THR A 374 3.73 -10.64 4.39
N SER A 375 3.58 -10.40 3.08
CA SER A 375 2.29 -10.43 2.39
C SER A 375 1.69 -11.84 2.35
N ILE A 376 2.52 -12.89 2.26
CA ILE A 376 2.10 -14.29 2.34
C ILE A 376 1.52 -14.58 3.74
N ALA A 377 2.18 -14.11 4.80
CA ALA A 377 1.67 -14.25 6.15
C ALA A 377 0.32 -13.55 6.35
N LEU A 378 0.13 -12.36 5.75
CA LEU A 378 -1.16 -11.66 5.76
C LEU A 378 -2.25 -12.48 5.06
N LYS A 379 -1.95 -13.06 3.89
CA LYS A 379 -2.89 -13.92 3.17
C LYS A 379 -3.31 -15.11 4.03
N ARG A 380 -2.36 -15.77 4.68
CA ARG A 380 -2.65 -16.88 5.60
C ARG A 380 -3.49 -16.44 6.81
N ALA A 381 -3.24 -15.25 7.35
CA ALA A 381 -4.06 -14.68 8.42
C ALA A 381 -5.53 -14.57 7.99
N LYS A 382 -5.78 -14.11 6.75
CA LYS A 382 -7.13 -13.98 6.20
C LYS A 382 -7.82 -15.31 5.89
N GLU A 383 -7.07 -16.33 5.52
CA GLU A 383 -7.58 -17.66 5.18
C GLU A 383 -7.90 -18.50 6.43
N SER A 384 -6.98 -18.55 7.40
CA SER A 384 -7.14 -19.43 8.56
C SER A 384 -8.12 -18.85 9.59
N TYR A 385 -8.01 -17.55 9.93
CA TYR A 385 -8.86 -16.89 10.93
C TYR A 385 -8.80 -15.37 10.74
N ARG A 386 -9.76 -14.77 10.00
CA ARG A 386 -9.88 -13.30 9.86
C ARG A 386 -9.86 -12.60 11.24
N GLY A 387 -9.27 -11.41 11.31
CA GLY A 387 -9.12 -10.66 12.56
C GLY A 387 -7.94 -11.07 13.43
N ARG A 388 -6.92 -11.71 12.85
CA ARG A 388 -5.71 -12.16 13.56
C ARG A 388 -4.42 -11.75 12.84
N PHE A 389 -3.33 -11.84 13.59
CA PHE A 389 -1.97 -11.68 13.07
C PHE A 389 -1.33 -13.05 12.86
N CYS A 390 -0.61 -13.21 11.75
CA CYS A 390 0.13 -14.42 11.44
C CYS A 390 1.61 -14.07 11.24
N LEU A 391 2.50 -14.79 11.92
CA LEU A 391 3.94 -14.65 11.77
C LEU A 391 4.42 -15.51 10.60
N PHE A 392 5.17 -14.91 9.68
CA PHE A 392 5.78 -15.63 8.57
C PHE A 392 6.72 -16.73 9.07
N CYS A 393 6.54 -17.94 8.55
CA CYS A 393 7.54 -19.01 8.60
C CYS A 393 7.77 -19.57 7.19
N GLU A 394 8.97 -20.12 6.92
CA GLU A 394 9.33 -20.63 5.59
C GLU A 394 8.38 -21.72 5.08
N GLU A 395 7.77 -22.49 5.98
CA GLU A 395 6.77 -23.52 5.67
C GLU A 395 5.55 -22.94 4.95
N MET A 396 5.19 -21.68 5.20
CA MET A 396 4.07 -21.00 4.50
C MET A 396 4.38 -20.81 3.01
N ASN A 397 5.64 -20.51 2.68
CA ASN A 397 6.07 -20.33 1.30
C ASN A 397 6.08 -21.67 0.56
N ALA A 398 6.54 -22.73 1.23
CA ALA A 398 6.48 -24.09 0.71
C ALA A 398 5.04 -24.55 0.46
N GLN A 399 4.12 -24.27 1.38
CA GLN A 399 2.69 -24.59 1.24
C GLN A 399 2.03 -23.83 0.10
N LEU A 400 2.30 -22.52 -0.05
CA LEU A 400 1.75 -21.75 -1.17
C LEU A 400 2.27 -22.25 -2.51
N THR A 401 3.56 -22.57 -2.60
CA THR A 401 4.18 -23.13 -3.81
C THR A 401 3.61 -24.51 -4.14
N ALA A 402 3.45 -25.37 -3.13
CA ALA A 402 2.82 -26.67 -3.28
C ALA A 402 1.37 -26.55 -3.75
N ARG A 403 0.59 -25.62 -3.19
CA ARG A 403 -0.81 -25.37 -3.58
C ARG A 403 -0.91 -24.88 -5.03
N LEU A 404 -0.07 -23.96 -5.46
CA LEU A 404 -0.01 -23.50 -6.86
C LEU A 404 0.36 -24.63 -7.82
N LYS A 405 1.32 -25.47 -7.42
CA LYS A 405 1.70 -26.67 -8.17
C LYS A 405 0.50 -27.62 -8.29
N THR A 406 -0.20 -27.90 -7.19
CA THR A 406 -1.42 -28.71 -7.16
C THR A 406 -2.49 -28.17 -8.11
N ILE A 407 -2.77 -26.86 -8.10
CA ILE A 407 -3.77 -26.25 -9.00
C ILE A 407 -3.38 -26.46 -10.47
N ASN A 408 -2.11 -26.21 -10.81
CA ASN A 408 -1.62 -26.38 -12.19
C ASN A 408 -1.71 -27.84 -12.65
N GLU A 409 -1.36 -28.80 -11.79
CA GLU A 409 -1.46 -30.22 -12.09
C GLU A 409 -2.93 -30.65 -12.22
N LEU A 410 -3.80 -30.22 -11.30
CA LEU A 410 -5.23 -30.54 -11.27
C LEU A 410 -5.97 -30.02 -12.51
N HIS A 411 -5.57 -28.86 -13.04
CA HIS A 411 -6.13 -28.31 -14.28
C HIS A 411 -5.97 -29.27 -15.46
N THR A 412 -4.92 -30.10 -15.47
CA THR A 412 -4.69 -31.11 -16.52
C THR A 412 -5.13 -32.52 -16.13
N ALA A 413 -5.54 -32.74 -14.88
CA ALA A 413 -5.85 -34.07 -14.35
C ALA A 413 -7.10 -34.69 -14.98
N LEU A 414 -8.12 -33.87 -15.27
CA LEU A 414 -9.34 -34.32 -15.97
C LEU A 414 -9.02 -34.83 -17.38
N ASP A 415 -8.25 -34.05 -18.15
CA ASP A 415 -7.87 -34.41 -19.53
C ASP A 415 -6.95 -35.64 -19.58
N ARG A 416 -6.23 -35.91 -18.49
CA ARG A 416 -5.28 -37.04 -18.37
C ARG A 416 -5.88 -38.29 -17.73
N ASN A 417 -7.17 -38.31 -17.41
CA ASN A 417 -7.84 -39.42 -16.70
C ASN A 417 -7.14 -39.81 -15.39
N GLU A 418 -6.60 -38.82 -14.67
CA GLU A 418 -5.92 -39.04 -13.37
C GLU A 418 -6.90 -39.09 -12.20
N LEU A 419 -8.15 -38.63 -12.42
CA LEU A 419 -9.23 -38.70 -11.44
C LEU A 419 -10.05 -39.98 -11.63
N PHE A 420 -10.36 -40.63 -10.51
CA PHE A 420 -11.23 -41.82 -10.48
C PHE A 420 -12.11 -41.79 -9.22
N LEU A 421 -13.16 -42.60 -9.22
CA LEU A 421 -14.08 -42.73 -8.08
C LEU A 421 -13.83 -44.06 -7.36
N LEU A 422 -13.78 -43.99 -6.04
CA LEU A 422 -14.01 -45.14 -5.16
C LEU A 422 -15.41 -45.02 -4.56
N TYR A 423 -15.96 -46.13 -4.13
CA TYR A 423 -17.32 -46.20 -3.61
C TYR A 423 -17.30 -46.83 -2.23
N GLN A 424 -17.96 -46.18 -1.27
CA GLN A 424 -18.08 -46.70 0.08
C GLN A 424 -19.54 -47.09 0.37
N PRO A 425 -19.82 -48.33 0.81
CA PRO A 425 -21.19 -48.77 1.06
C PRO A 425 -21.80 -48.16 2.33
N GLN A 426 -23.09 -47.88 2.25
CA GLN A 426 -23.98 -47.44 3.32
C GLN A 426 -24.94 -48.58 3.65
N VAL A 427 -24.99 -48.97 4.93
CA VAL A 427 -25.72 -50.13 5.42
C VAL A 427 -26.92 -49.69 6.24
N ASP A 428 -28.07 -50.30 5.99
CA ASP A 428 -29.27 -50.11 6.83
C ASP A 428 -29.17 -50.98 8.09
N TYR A 429 -29.35 -50.38 9.27
CA TYR A 429 -29.21 -51.11 10.53
C TYR A 429 -30.32 -52.13 10.79
N LYS A 430 -31.49 -51.99 10.16
CA LYS A 430 -32.64 -52.89 10.35
C LYS A 430 -32.47 -54.19 9.56
N THR A 431 -31.92 -54.10 8.36
CA THR A 431 -31.78 -55.22 7.42
C THR A 431 -30.35 -55.74 7.31
N LEU A 432 -29.37 -54.94 7.75
CA LEU A 432 -27.93 -55.16 7.54
C LEU A 432 -27.57 -55.36 6.06
N GLN A 433 -28.34 -54.74 5.16
CA GLN A 433 -28.09 -54.75 3.72
C GLN A 433 -27.52 -53.41 3.27
N VAL A 434 -26.74 -53.44 2.19
CA VAL A 434 -26.29 -52.20 1.55
C VAL A 434 -27.43 -51.59 0.78
N ILE A 435 -27.78 -50.37 1.14
CA ILE A 435 -28.90 -49.60 0.57
C ILE A 435 -28.43 -48.42 -0.29
N GLY A 436 -27.19 -47.97 -0.07
CA GLY A 436 -26.59 -46.84 -0.76
C GLY A 436 -25.08 -46.95 -0.80
N VAL A 437 -24.46 -46.07 -1.58
CA VAL A 437 -23.02 -45.91 -1.65
C VAL A 437 -22.66 -44.44 -1.81
N GLU A 438 -21.54 -44.04 -1.23
CA GLU A 438 -20.97 -42.71 -1.44
C GLU A 438 -19.85 -42.75 -2.48
N ALA A 439 -19.93 -41.88 -3.48
CA ALA A 439 -18.90 -41.68 -4.48
C ALA A 439 -17.80 -40.74 -3.99
N LEU A 440 -16.61 -41.29 -3.78
CA LEU A 440 -15.46 -40.60 -3.24
C LEU A 440 -14.38 -40.43 -4.30
N VAL A 441 -14.13 -39.18 -4.68
CA VAL A 441 -13.10 -38.87 -5.68
C VAL A 441 -11.69 -39.17 -5.16
N ARG A 442 -10.84 -39.69 -6.03
CA ARG A 442 -9.42 -39.93 -5.80
C ARG A 442 -8.63 -39.39 -7.00
N TRP A 443 -7.44 -38.90 -6.71
CA TRP A 443 -6.52 -38.42 -7.73
C TRP A 443 -5.24 -39.23 -7.67
N GLN A 444 -4.95 -39.96 -8.75
CA GLN A 444 -3.69 -40.66 -8.92
C GLN A 444 -2.97 -40.10 -10.15
N LYS A 445 -1.78 -39.55 -9.90
CA LYS A 445 -0.93 -39.02 -10.96
C LYS A 445 -0.43 -40.15 -11.85
N ASN A 446 -0.03 -39.82 -13.08
CA ASN A 446 0.53 -40.77 -14.03
C ASN A 446 1.79 -41.52 -13.54
N ASP A 447 2.54 -40.96 -12.58
CA ASP A 447 3.68 -41.62 -11.94
C ASP A 447 3.28 -42.62 -10.84
N GLY A 448 1.98 -42.80 -10.61
CA GLY A 448 1.40 -43.68 -9.60
C GLY A 448 1.15 -43.03 -8.24
N THR A 449 1.55 -41.77 -8.04
CA THR A 449 1.39 -41.06 -6.76
C THR A 449 -0.08 -40.77 -6.47
N LEU A 450 -0.58 -41.23 -5.31
CA LEU A 450 -1.92 -40.92 -4.83
C LEU A 450 -1.93 -39.59 -4.09
N VAL A 451 -2.84 -38.69 -4.47
CA VAL A 451 -3.10 -37.41 -3.78
C VAL A 451 -4.43 -37.54 -3.04
N TYR A 452 -4.42 -37.27 -1.74
CA TYR A 452 -5.61 -37.42 -0.91
C TYR A 452 -6.59 -36.25 -1.11
N PRO A 453 -7.92 -36.47 -0.95
CA PRO A 453 -8.93 -35.43 -1.15
C PRO A 453 -8.65 -34.14 -0.37
N LEU A 454 -8.21 -34.24 0.88
CA LEU A 454 -7.88 -33.08 1.71
C LEU A 454 -6.80 -32.18 1.10
N ASP A 455 -5.89 -32.73 0.28
CA ASP A 455 -4.77 -31.98 -0.30
C ASP A 455 -5.14 -31.22 -1.59
N PHE A 456 -6.20 -31.64 -2.30
CA PHE A 456 -6.55 -31.04 -3.60
C PHE A 456 -7.96 -30.46 -3.68
N ILE A 457 -8.92 -30.90 -2.86
CA ILE A 457 -10.28 -30.36 -2.88
C ILE A 457 -10.27 -28.87 -2.50
N GLU A 458 -9.57 -28.50 -1.42
CA GLU A 458 -9.45 -27.09 -1.01
C GLU A 458 -8.83 -26.22 -2.12
N ALA A 459 -7.80 -26.74 -2.79
CA ALA A 459 -7.17 -26.07 -3.92
C ALA A 459 -8.11 -25.98 -5.15
N ALA A 460 -8.96 -26.99 -5.37
CA ALA A 460 -9.95 -27.01 -6.43
C ALA A 460 -11.09 -25.99 -6.18
N GLU A 461 -11.52 -25.85 -4.92
CA GLU A 461 -12.58 -24.90 -4.54
C GLU A 461 -12.13 -23.46 -4.74
N ASP A 462 -10.95 -23.11 -4.25
CA ASP A 462 -10.37 -21.77 -4.37
C ASP A 462 -10.12 -21.35 -5.82
N SER A 463 -9.65 -22.29 -6.64
CA SER A 463 -9.37 -22.05 -8.06
C SER A 463 -10.63 -22.10 -8.94
N GLY A 464 -11.75 -22.58 -8.40
CA GLY A 464 -12.97 -22.85 -9.16
C GLY A 464 -12.94 -24.14 -10.00
N LEU A 465 -11.82 -24.87 -10.01
CA LEU A 465 -11.70 -26.17 -10.70
C LEU A 465 -12.65 -27.24 -10.12
N ILE A 466 -13.14 -27.05 -8.89
CA ILE A 466 -14.14 -27.96 -8.31
C ILE A 466 -15.44 -28.01 -9.11
N VAL A 467 -15.78 -26.95 -9.87
CA VAL A 467 -17.01 -26.91 -10.69
C VAL A 467 -16.95 -27.93 -11.83
N PRO A 468 -15.95 -27.90 -12.74
CA PRO A 468 -15.82 -28.93 -13.77
C PRO A 468 -15.54 -30.32 -13.20
N ILE A 469 -14.77 -30.44 -12.12
CA ILE A 469 -14.51 -31.72 -11.46
C ILE A 469 -15.81 -32.31 -10.90
N GLY A 470 -16.61 -31.52 -10.20
CA GLY A 470 -17.87 -31.97 -9.63
C GLY A 470 -18.90 -32.40 -10.68
N LEU A 471 -18.93 -31.74 -11.84
CA LEU A 471 -19.74 -32.20 -12.98
C LEU A 471 -19.26 -33.56 -13.52
N TRP A 472 -17.94 -33.76 -13.60
CA TRP A 472 -17.35 -35.04 -13.98
C TRP A 472 -17.64 -36.15 -12.95
N ILE A 473 -17.54 -35.85 -11.65
CA ILE A 473 -17.88 -36.76 -10.55
C ILE A 473 -19.35 -37.19 -10.72
N LEU A 474 -20.27 -36.24 -10.88
CA LEU A 474 -21.69 -36.52 -11.03
C LEU A 474 -21.98 -37.42 -12.23
N LYS A 475 -21.42 -37.11 -13.41
CA LYS A 475 -21.58 -37.94 -14.61
C LYS A 475 -21.06 -39.36 -14.41
N THR A 476 -19.87 -39.49 -13.80
CA THR A 476 -19.20 -40.79 -13.60
C THR A 476 -19.95 -41.63 -12.56
N ALA A 477 -20.39 -41.02 -11.46
CA ALA A 477 -21.18 -41.69 -10.43
C ALA A 477 -22.52 -42.20 -10.98
N ILE A 478 -23.24 -41.38 -11.74
CA ILE A 478 -24.51 -41.78 -12.37
C ILE A 478 -24.30 -42.93 -13.35
N ALA A 479 -23.26 -42.85 -14.20
CA ALA A 479 -22.95 -43.92 -15.13
C ALA A 479 -22.65 -45.26 -14.41
N GLN A 480 -21.89 -45.21 -13.32
CA GLN A 480 -21.61 -46.40 -12.50
C GLN A 480 -22.88 -46.97 -11.85
N SER A 481 -23.75 -46.11 -11.30
CA SER A 481 -25.02 -46.53 -10.69
C SER A 481 -25.91 -47.25 -11.72
N LEU A 482 -26.01 -46.72 -12.93
CA LEU A 482 -26.75 -47.35 -14.02
C LEU A 482 -26.16 -48.69 -14.45
N GLN A 483 -24.83 -48.82 -14.43
CA GLN A 483 -24.16 -50.10 -14.68
C GLN A 483 -24.59 -51.14 -13.62
N TRP A 484 -24.49 -50.84 -12.34
CA TRP A 484 -24.90 -51.76 -11.28
C TRP A 484 -26.40 -52.11 -11.35
N LYS A 485 -27.23 -51.14 -11.73
CA LYS A 485 -28.66 -51.37 -11.96
C LYS A 485 -28.91 -52.37 -13.07
N SER A 486 -28.14 -52.32 -14.15
CA SER A 486 -28.21 -53.31 -15.24
C SER A 486 -27.75 -54.71 -14.81
N GLU A 487 -26.89 -54.80 -13.78
CA GLU A 487 -26.44 -56.04 -13.15
C GLU A 487 -27.42 -56.56 -12.07
N GLY A 488 -28.50 -55.82 -11.79
CA GLY A 488 -29.56 -56.20 -10.85
C GLY A 488 -29.46 -55.57 -9.46
N TYR A 489 -28.52 -54.66 -9.22
CA TYR A 489 -28.36 -53.98 -7.94
C TYR A 489 -28.95 -52.57 -8.01
N ASN A 490 -30.01 -52.34 -7.25
CA ASN A 490 -30.65 -51.02 -7.15
C ASN A 490 -30.31 -50.37 -5.81
N ILE A 491 -29.23 -49.59 -5.81
CA ILE A 491 -28.69 -48.90 -4.63
C ILE A 491 -28.63 -47.39 -4.88
N ARG A 492 -28.80 -46.61 -3.82
CA ARG A 492 -28.67 -45.15 -3.85
C ARG A 492 -27.22 -44.74 -4.12
N MET A 493 -27.03 -43.69 -4.91
CA MET A 493 -25.72 -43.09 -5.18
C MET A 493 -25.65 -41.71 -4.52
N ALA A 494 -24.80 -41.55 -3.51
CA ALA A 494 -24.53 -40.28 -2.85
C ALA A 494 -23.30 -39.59 -3.45
N VAL A 495 -23.40 -38.29 -3.70
CA VAL A 495 -22.35 -37.46 -4.29
C VAL A 495 -22.21 -36.15 -3.51
N ASN A 496 -20.99 -35.86 -3.05
CA ASN A 496 -20.65 -34.61 -2.40
C ASN A 496 -20.73 -33.40 -3.33
N VAL A 497 -21.29 -32.30 -2.83
CA VAL A 497 -21.41 -31.02 -3.54
C VAL A 497 -20.69 -29.92 -2.77
N SER A 498 -19.68 -29.33 -3.40
CA SER A 498 -18.96 -28.18 -2.84
C SER A 498 -19.85 -26.94 -2.71
N PRO A 499 -19.68 -26.10 -1.66
CA PRO A 499 -20.32 -24.79 -1.58
C PRO A 499 -20.07 -23.92 -2.82
N ARG A 500 -18.90 -24.04 -3.47
CA ARG A 500 -18.60 -23.30 -4.70
C ARG A 500 -19.48 -23.76 -5.86
N GLN A 501 -19.72 -25.07 -6.00
CA GLN A 501 -20.66 -25.59 -7.00
C GLN A 501 -22.09 -25.10 -6.72
N MET A 502 -22.52 -25.13 -5.46
CA MET A 502 -23.87 -24.68 -5.11
C MET A 502 -24.07 -23.17 -5.32
N SER A 503 -23.00 -22.38 -5.31
CA SER A 503 -23.06 -20.95 -5.61
C SER A 503 -23.28 -20.63 -7.09
N GLU A 504 -23.00 -21.56 -8.01
CA GLU A 504 -23.23 -21.35 -9.44
C GLU A 504 -24.73 -21.25 -9.74
N GLU A 505 -25.13 -20.25 -10.53
CA GLU A 505 -26.55 -20.02 -10.85
C GLU A 505 -27.16 -21.21 -11.62
N ASP A 506 -26.38 -21.84 -12.49
CA ASP A 506 -26.81 -22.91 -13.40
C ASP A 506 -26.60 -24.34 -12.86
N PHE A 507 -26.19 -24.49 -11.59
CA PHE A 507 -25.89 -25.80 -11.00
C PHE A 507 -27.08 -26.77 -11.06
N VAL A 508 -28.27 -26.30 -10.69
CA VAL A 508 -29.49 -27.11 -10.67
C VAL A 508 -29.84 -27.61 -12.08
N ASP A 509 -29.75 -26.73 -13.07
CA ASP A 509 -30.03 -27.06 -14.47
C ASP A 509 -29.02 -28.07 -15.01
N LYS A 510 -27.73 -27.92 -14.68
CA LYS A 510 -26.69 -28.90 -15.03
C LYS A 510 -26.95 -30.25 -14.38
N ALA A 511 -27.22 -30.30 -13.08
CA ALA A 511 -27.45 -31.55 -12.37
C ALA A 511 -28.66 -32.31 -12.92
N ILE A 512 -29.81 -31.62 -13.08
CA ILE A 512 -31.01 -32.21 -13.67
C ILE A 512 -30.78 -32.60 -15.14
N GLY A 513 -30.01 -31.80 -15.87
CA GLY A 513 -29.59 -32.09 -17.24
C GLY A 513 -28.85 -33.42 -17.35
N VAL A 514 -27.87 -33.67 -16.47
CA VAL A 514 -27.10 -34.92 -16.45
C VAL A 514 -27.99 -36.13 -16.09
N ILE A 515 -28.86 -35.99 -15.09
CA ILE A 515 -29.79 -37.07 -14.70
C ILE A 515 -30.67 -37.47 -15.89
N LYS A 516 -31.20 -36.48 -16.63
CA LYS A 516 -32.02 -36.70 -17.82
C LYS A 516 -31.22 -37.28 -18.99
N GLU A 517 -30.00 -36.79 -19.21
CA GLU A 517 -29.09 -37.24 -20.28
C GLU A 517 -28.77 -38.74 -20.13
N LEU A 518 -28.46 -39.18 -18.92
CA LEU A 518 -28.07 -40.56 -18.63
C LEU A 518 -29.27 -41.48 -18.33
N GLY A 519 -30.44 -40.92 -18.04
CA GLY A 519 -31.68 -41.68 -17.80
C GLY A 519 -31.77 -42.34 -16.42
N MET A 520 -31.12 -41.75 -15.41
CA MET A 520 -31.22 -42.21 -14.02
C MET A 520 -32.55 -41.79 -13.39
N THR A 521 -33.11 -42.63 -12.53
CA THR A 521 -34.27 -42.21 -11.73
C THR A 521 -33.78 -41.17 -10.72
N PRO A 522 -34.36 -39.95 -10.64
CA PRO A 522 -33.85 -38.92 -9.74
C PRO A 522 -33.74 -39.33 -8.27
N LYS A 523 -34.66 -40.18 -7.79
CA LYS A 523 -34.68 -40.70 -6.41
C LYS A 523 -33.53 -41.62 -6.05
N GLU A 524 -32.80 -42.12 -7.05
CA GLU A 524 -31.62 -42.97 -6.83
C GLU A 524 -30.37 -42.12 -6.56
N LEU A 525 -30.43 -40.80 -6.79
CA LEU A 525 -29.32 -39.88 -6.56
C LEU A 525 -29.56 -39.10 -5.27
N GLU A 526 -28.52 -39.04 -4.45
CA GLU A 526 -28.43 -38.22 -3.26
C GLU A 526 -27.29 -37.22 -3.41
N LEU A 527 -27.57 -35.95 -3.11
CA LEU A 527 -26.56 -34.91 -3.07
C LEU A 527 -26.27 -34.52 -1.62
N GLU A 528 -25.01 -34.60 -1.25
CA GLU A 528 -24.53 -34.31 0.10
C GLU A 528 -23.97 -32.88 0.13
N ILE A 529 -24.44 -32.09 1.09
CA ILE A 529 -23.97 -30.71 1.31
C ILE A 529 -23.47 -30.58 2.75
N THR A 530 -22.34 -29.91 2.95
CA THR A 530 -21.80 -29.71 4.31
C THR A 530 -22.69 -28.78 5.15
N GLU A 531 -22.67 -28.96 6.47
CA GLU A 531 -23.38 -28.08 7.43
C GLU A 531 -23.03 -26.59 7.20
N THR A 532 -21.76 -26.28 6.95
CA THR A 532 -21.31 -24.89 6.71
C THR A 532 -21.93 -24.28 5.45
N THR A 533 -22.18 -25.09 4.42
CA THR A 533 -22.86 -24.67 3.20
C THR A 533 -24.33 -24.33 3.49
N ALA A 534 -24.98 -25.11 4.36
CA ALA A 534 -26.37 -24.93 4.75
C ALA A 534 -26.64 -23.59 5.47
N VAL A 535 -25.64 -23.01 6.13
CA VAL A 535 -25.76 -21.77 6.91
C VAL A 535 -25.53 -20.50 6.06
N LYS A 536 -24.79 -20.58 4.94
CA LYS A 536 -24.47 -19.42 4.08
C LYS A 536 -25.54 -19.21 2.99
N ASN A 537 -26.01 -17.96 2.80
CA ASN A 537 -26.96 -17.56 1.73
C ASN A 537 -28.26 -18.40 1.67
N THR A 538 -28.99 -18.43 2.78
CA THR A 538 -30.08 -19.37 3.05
C THR A 538 -31.23 -19.33 2.02
N ASP A 539 -31.66 -18.15 1.54
CA ASP A 539 -32.86 -18.07 0.68
C ASP A 539 -32.62 -18.59 -0.73
N GLU A 540 -31.44 -18.35 -1.31
CA GLU A 540 -31.09 -18.87 -2.64
C GLU A 540 -30.83 -20.37 -2.57
N LEU A 541 -30.13 -20.83 -1.53
CA LEU A 541 -29.88 -22.25 -1.31
C LEU A 541 -31.18 -23.02 -1.14
N ILE A 542 -32.12 -22.54 -0.32
CA ILE A 542 -33.45 -23.16 -0.14
C ILE A 542 -34.16 -23.30 -1.49
N LYS A 543 -34.11 -22.29 -2.36
CA LYS A 543 -34.71 -22.37 -3.70
C LYS A 543 -34.07 -23.48 -4.54
N LYS A 544 -32.73 -23.54 -4.59
CA LYS A 544 -32.00 -24.57 -5.36
C LYS A 544 -32.29 -25.97 -4.86
N LEU A 545 -32.22 -26.20 -3.54
CA LEU A 545 -32.54 -27.50 -2.92
C LEU A 545 -34.00 -27.88 -3.15
N THR A 546 -34.92 -26.92 -3.05
CA THR A 546 -36.34 -27.17 -3.35
C THR A 546 -36.53 -27.63 -4.79
N LEU A 547 -35.87 -27.01 -5.76
CA LEU A 547 -35.94 -27.41 -7.17
C LEU A 547 -35.40 -28.82 -7.40
N LEU A 548 -34.25 -29.16 -6.80
CA LEU A 548 -33.66 -30.50 -6.88
C LEU A 548 -34.60 -31.56 -6.28
N ARG A 549 -35.19 -31.27 -5.12
CA ARG A 549 -36.16 -32.16 -4.46
C ARG A 549 -37.45 -32.33 -5.26
N HIS A 550 -37.96 -31.26 -5.90
CA HIS A 550 -39.10 -31.34 -6.82
C HIS A 550 -38.78 -32.18 -8.07
N ALA A 551 -37.53 -32.19 -8.52
CA ALA A 551 -37.06 -33.09 -9.58
C ALA A 551 -36.94 -34.55 -9.09
N GLY A 552 -36.99 -34.78 -7.77
CA GLY A 552 -36.97 -36.08 -7.13
C GLY A 552 -35.61 -36.52 -6.59
N VAL A 553 -34.60 -35.64 -6.59
CA VAL A 553 -33.26 -35.88 -6.02
C VAL A 553 -33.34 -35.84 -4.50
N GLN A 554 -32.63 -36.76 -3.82
CA GLN A 554 -32.52 -36.76 -2.36
C GLN A 554 -31.42 -35.80 -1.90
N ILE A 555 -31.62 -35.14 -0.77
CA ILE A 555 -30.63 -34.20 -0.22
C ILE A 555 -30.23 -34.65 1.19
N ALA A 556 -28.92 -34.77 1.44
CA ALA A 556 -28.37 -35.05 2.76
C ALA A 556 -27.50 -33.89 3.25
N ILE A 557 -27.50 -33.66 4.57
CA ILE A 557 -26.56 -32.73 5.21
C ILE A 557 -25.41 -33.54 5.79
N ASP A 558 -24.19 -33.19 5.39
CA ASP A 558 -22.94 -33.82 5.80
C ASP A 558 -22.20 -33.05 6.91
N ASP A 559 -21.29 -33.75 7.60
CA ASP A 559 -20.47 -33.24 8.72
C ASP A 559 -21.29 -32.57 9.85
N PHE A 560 -22.50 -33.07 10.13
CA PHE A 560 -23.41 -32.40 11.06
C PHE A 560 -22.94 -32.50 12.51
N GLY A 561 -22.88 -31.36 13.20
CA GLY A 561 -22.54 -31.21 14.62
C GLY A 561 -21.22 -30.47 14.86
N THR A 562 -20.44 -30.19 13.81
CA THR A 562 -19.16 -29.47 13.91
C THR A 562 -19.32 -27.94 13.87
N GLY A 563 -20.53 -27.43 13.55
CA GLY A 563 -20.81 -26.01 13.33
C GLY A 563 -21.84 -25.34 14.26
N TYR A 564 -22.17 -24.08 13.95
CA TYR A 564 -23.12 -23.22 14.68
C TYR A 564 -24.54 -23.26 14.08
N SER A 565 -25.02 -24.38 13.56
CA SER A 565 -26.36 -24.42 12.96
C SER A 565 -27.44 -24.01 13.95
N SER A 566 -28.17 -22.93 13.64
CA SER A 566 -29.42 -22.65 14.33
C SER A 566 -30.43 -23.70 13.89
N LEU A 567 -30.96 -24.47 14.85
CA LEU A 567 -32.09 -25.39 14.68
C LEU A 567 -33.24 -24.79 13.83
N SER A 568 -33.42 -23.47 13.91
CA SER A 568 -34.43 -22.73 13.14
C SER A 568 -34.22 -22.77 11.62
N TYR A 569 -32.97 -22.93 11.15
CA TYR A 569 -32.64 -23.06 9.74
C TYR A 569 -32.78 -24.49 9.25
N LEU A 570 -32.34 -25.47 10.04
CA LEU A 570 -32.46 -26.88 9.70
C LEU A 570 -33.92 -27.26 9.40
N GLN A 571 -34.87 -26.74 10.17
CA GLN A 571 -36.30 -26.96 9.95
C GLN A 571 -36.83 -26.43 8.61
N LYS A 572 -36.16 -25.43 8.00
CA LYS A 572 -36.59 -24.82 6.73
C LYS A 572 -35.94 -25.47 5.51
N LEU A 573 -34.86 -26.22 5.71
CA LEU A 573 -34.13 -26.83 4.61
C LEU A 573 -34.90 -28.06 4.09
N PRO A 574 -35.12 -28.18 2.77
CA PRO A 574 -35.79 -29.33 2.18
C PRO A 574 -34.80 -30.50 2.04
N VAL A 575 -34.41 -31.08 3.17
CA VAL A 575 -33.49 -32.22 3.25
C VAL A 575 -34.23 -33.50 3.62
N ASP A 576 -33.61 -34.64 3.32
CA ASP A 576 -34.16 -35.98 3.55
C ASP A 576 -33.30 -36.79 4.55
N ARG A 577 -31.98 -36.54 4.59
CA ARG A 577 -31.03 -37.22 5.48
C ARG A 577 -30.10 -36.28 6.22
N LEU A 578 -29.60 -36.77 7.36
CA LEU A 578 -28.59 -36.11 8.17
C LEU A 578 -27.45 -37.09 8.50
N LYS A 579 -26.22 -36.71 8.14
CA LYS A 579 -25.01 -37.50 8.39
C LYS A 579 -24.30 -36.98 9.64
N ILE A 580 -24.10 -37.85 10.62
CA ILE A 580 -23.40 -37.52 11.87
C ILE A 580 -21.90 -37.54 11.60
N ASP A 581 -21.23 -36.43 11.89
CA ASP A 581 -19.79 -36.31 11.70
C ASP A 581 -19.03 -37.40 12.49
N GLY A 582 -18.03 -38.00 11.85
CA GLY A 582 -17.24 -39.09 12.42
C GLY A 582 -16.45 -38.73 13.68
N SER A 583 -16.28 -37.45 14.04
CA SER A 583 -15.69 -37.03 15.32
C SER A 583 -16.54 -37.46 16.53
N PHE A 584 -17.87 -37.45 16.42
CA PHE A 584 -18.77 -37.90 17.48
C PHE A 584 -18.96 -39.42 17.51
N ILE A 585 -18.62 -40.11 16.42
CA ILE A 585 -18.75 -41.58 16.33
C ILE A 585 -17.50 -42.29 16.85
N ARG A 586 -16.31 -41.71 16.61
CA ARG A 586 -15.02 -42.35 16.91
C ARG A 586 -14.88 -42.86 18.35
N ASN A 587 -15.38 -42.11 19.33
CA ASN A 587 -15.29 -42.46 20.74
C ASN A 587 -16.67 -42.74 21.39
N ILE A 588 -17.72 -43.00 20.61
CA ILE A 588 -19.09 -43.15 21.13
C ILE A 588 -19.25 -44.28 22.16
N ASP A 589 -18.35 -45.25 22.16
CA ASP A 589 -18.32 -46.38 23.09
C ASP A 589 -17.53 -46.10 24.38
N THR A 590 -16.75 -45.01 24.43
CA THR A 590 -15.86 -44.67 25.56
C THR A 590 -16.10 -43.29 26.15
N SER A 591 -16.75 -42.39 25.40
CA SER A 591 -17.02 -40.99 25.76
C SER A 591 -18.52 -40.77 25.93
N GLU A 592 -18.95 -40.48 27.16
CA GLU A 592 -20.35 -40.14 27.45
C GLU A 592 -20.77 -38.83 26.75
N GLU A 593 -19.84 -37.89 26.55
CA GLU A 593 -20.11 -36.63 25.86
C GLU A 593 -20.42 -36.87 24.38
N ASP A 594 -19.59 -37.67 23.68
CA ASP A 594 -19.79 -37.98 22.27
C ASP A 594 -21.07 -38.80 22.04
N ALA A 595 -21.35 -39.77 22.92
CA ALA A 595 -22.59 -40.55 22.92
C ALA A 595 -23.83 -39.67 23.12
N CYS A 596 -23.78 -38.71 24.04
CA CYS A 596 -24.86 -37.76 24.29
C CYS A 596 -25.12 -36.87 23.06
N ILE A 597 -24.07 -36.37 22.41
CA ILE A 597 -24.20 -35.55 21.20
C ILE A 597 -24.81 -36.37 20.06
N ALA A 598 -24.31 -37.59 19.83
CA ALA A 598 -24.88 -38.49 18.81
C ALA A 598 -26.36 -38.80 19.08
N GLU A 599 -26.74 -39.10 20.33
CA GLU A 599 -28.14 -39.32 20.73
C GLU A 599 -29.01 -38.08 20.46
N MET A 600 -28.51 -36.88 20.79
CA MET A 600 -29.23 -35.63 20.52
C MET A 600 -29.47 -35.42 19.02
N ILE A 601 -28.45 -35.69 18.20
CA ILE A 601 -28.53 -35.56 16.74
C ILE A 601 -29.52 -36.56 16.16
N ILE A 602 -29.47 -37.84 16.57
CA ILE A 602 -30.39 -38.89 16.12
C ILE A 602 -31.84 -38.50 16.45
N ASN A 603 -32.11 -38.18 17.71
CA ASN A 603 -33.44 -37.78 18.17
C ASN A 603 -33.97 -36.52 17.45
N MET A 604 -33.08 -35.58 17.13
CA MET A 604 -33.44 -34.38 16.40
C MET A 604 -33.79 -34.69 14.94
N GLY A 605 -32.98 -35.50 14.25
CA GLY A 605 -33.25 -35.93 12.88
C GLY A 605 -34.62 -36.59 12.77
N HIS A 606 -34.92 -37.54 13.66
CA HIS A 606 -36.23 -38.21 13.69
C HIS A 606 -37.40 -37.26 13.95
N LYS A 607 -37.25 -36.29 14.87
CA LYS A 607 -38.28 -35.26 15.12
C LYS A 607 -38.55 -34.36 13.92
N LEU A 608 -37.57 -34.22 13.02
CA LEU A 608 -37.70 -33.50 11.76
C LEU A 608 -38.13 -34.42 10.60
N ASN A 609 -38.42 -35.70 10.86
CA ASN A 609 -38.68 -36.74 9.87
C ASN A 609 -37.54 -36.93 8.85
N LEU A 610 -36.30 -36.83 9.34
CA LEU A 610 -35.09 -37.12 8.58
C LEU A 610 -34.56 -38.50 8.97
N GLU A 611 -34.01 -39.23 8.00
CA GLU A 611 -33.22 -40.43 8.26
C GLU A 611 -31.82 -40.00 8.73
N VAL A 612 -31.24 -40.76 9.65
CA VAL A 612 -29.94 -40.42 10.24
C VAL A 612 -28.91 -41.50 9.93
N ILE A 613 -27.78 -41.09 9.35
CA ILE A 613 -26.66 -41.97 9.01
C ILE A 613 -25.44 -41.61 9.87
N ALA A 614 -24.81 -42.62 10.47
CA ALA A 614 -23.57 -42.44 11.23
C ALA A 614 -22.35 -42.72 10.36
N GLU A 615 -21.40 -41.78 10.34
CA GLU A 615 -20.14 -41.93 9.60
C GLU A 615 -19.00 -42.45 10.46
N CYS A 616 -17.94 -42.94 9.81
CA CYS A 616 -16.74 -43.46 10.47
C CYS A 616 -17.02 -44.56 11.52
N VAL A 617 -17.98 -45.45 11.26
CA VAL A 617 -18.21 -46.64 12.10
C VAL A 617 -17.10 -47.67 11.82
N GLU A 618 -16.23 -47.90 12.80
CA GLU A 618 -15.04 -48.76 12.67
C GLU A 618 -15.12 -50.04 13.51
N THR A 619 -15.94 -50.06 14.58
CA THR A 619 -16.01 -51.20 15.51
C THR A 619 -17.44 -51.70 15.75
N ASN A 620 -17.56 -53.01 16.07
CA ASN A 620 -18.85 -53.61 16.46
C ASN A 620 -19.44 -52.97 17.73
N LEU A 621 -18.60 -52.41 18.61
CA LEU A 621 -19.06 -51.70 19.81
C LEU A 621 -19.76 -50.39 19.44
N GLN A 622 -19.15 -49.59 18.55
CA GLN A 622 -19.76 -48.36 18.02
C GLN A 622 -21.09 -48.67 17.33
N GLN A 623 -21.12 -49.70 16.47
CA GLN A 623 -22.36 -50.17 15.83
C GLN A 623 -23.44 -50.52 16.86
N LYS A 624 -23.10 -51.27 17.92
CA LYS A 624 -24.06 -51.67 18.93
C LYS A 624 -24.67 -50.45 19.64
N VAL A 625 -23.84 -49.49 20.03
CA VAL A 625 -24.31 -48.23 20.65
C VAL A 625 -25.23 -47.48 19.70
N LEU A 626 -24.86 -47.33 18.42
CA LEU A 626 -25.68 -46.63 17.43
C LEU A 626 -27.04 -47.28 17.18
N ILE A 627 -27.10 -48.61 17.15
CA ILE A 627 -28.36 -49.36 17.05
C ILE A 627 -29.22 -49.13 18.30
N GLU A 628 -28.62 -49.14 19.50
CA GLU A 628 -29.33 -48.88 20.76
C GLU A 628 -29.88 -47.45 20.83
N LEU A 629 -29.16 -46.48 20.28
CA LEU A 629 -29.58 -45.07 20.16
C LEU A 629 -30.63 -44.86 19.04
N GLY A 630 -30.90 -45.88 18.22
CA GLY A 630 -31.93 -45.84 17.17
C GLY A 630 -31.47 -45.24 15.84
N CYS A 631 -30.17 -45.18 15.56
CA CYS A 631 -29.65 -44.74 14.26
C CYS A 631 -30.21 -45.61 13.10
N ASP A 632 -30.47 -45.01 11.93
CA ASP A 632 -31.11 -45.72 10.80
C ASP A 632 -30.08 -46.41 9.90
N GLU A 633 -29.02 -45.70 9.54
CA GLU A 633 -28.02 -46.14 8.57
C GLU A 633 -26.60 -45.93 9.10
N ALA A 634 -25.63 -46.62 8.51
CA ALA A 634 -24.22 -46.42 8.85
C ALA A 634 -23.27 -46.60 7.69
N GLN A 635 -22.15 -45.89 7.80
CA GLN A 635 -21.04 -45.93 6.88
C GLN A 635 -19.72 -45.93 7.66
N GLY A 636 -18.76 -46.75 7.23
CA GLY A 636 -17.45 -46.79 7.86
C GLY A 636 -16.66 -48.06 7.58
N TYR A 637 -15.44 -48.11 8.11
CA TYR A 637 -14.50 -49.20 7.84
C TYR A 637 -14.87 -50.53 8.48
N LEU A 638 -15.84 -50.56 9.41
CA LEU A 638 -16.42 -51.79 9.91
C LEU A 638 -17.02 -52.63 8.77
N TYR A 639 -17.65 -51.96 7.80
CA TYR A 639 -18.33 -52.62 6.69
C TYR A 639 -17.41 -52.80 5.50
N GLU A 640 -16.84 -51.71 5.00
CA GLU A 640 -15.87 -51.73 3.91
C GLU A 640 -15.15 -50.37 3.80
N LYS A 641 -13.90 -50.41 3.33
CA LYS A 641 -13.21 -49.18 2.93
C LYS A 641 -13.74 -48.70 1.56
N PRO A 642 -13.46 -47.46 1.14
CA PRO A 642 -13.74 -47.06 -0.23
C PRO A 642 -13.05 -48.00 -1.23
N ILE A 643 -13.82 -48.65 -2.10
CA ILE A 643 -13.33 -49.67 -3.05
C ILE A 643 -13.73 -49.33 -4.50
N PRO A 644 -13.00 -49.85 -5.50
CA PRO A 644 -13.37 -49.66 -6.91
C PRO A 644 -14.73 -50.28 -7.24
N GLY A 645 -15.39 -49.77 -8.28
CA GLY A 645 -16.77 -50.18 -8.61
C GLY A 645 -16.93 -51.67 -8.92
N ASP A 646 -15.93 -52.29 -9.55
CA ASP A 646 -15.93 -53.73 -9.84
C ASP A 646 -15.83 -54.58 -8.56
N ALA A 647 -15.06 -54.12 -7.58
CA ALA A 647 -14.93 -54.78 -6.28
C ALA A 647 -16.23 -54.69 -5.48
N LEU A 648 -16.91 -53.54 -5.56
CA LEU A 648 -18.21 -53.35 -4.93
C LEU A 648 -19.29 -54.24 -5.56
N ALA A 649 -19.32 -54.38 -6.89
CA ALA A 649 -20.23 -55.29 -7.58
C ALA A 649 -20.03 -56.76 -7.12
N LEU A 650 -18.76 -57.17 -6.94
CA LEU A 650 -18.43 -58.49 -6.37
C LEU A 650 -18.89 -58.65 -4.92
N MET A 651 -18.74 -57.61 -4.10
CA MET A 651 -19.23 -57.60 -2.72
C MET A 651 -20.75 -57.73 -2.68
N LEU A 652 -21.49 -56.93 -3.45
CA LEU A 652 -22.96 -56.95 -3.55
C LEU A 652 -23.47 -58.35 -3.97
N LYS A 653 -22.77 -59.02 -4.88
CA LYS A 653 -23.09 -60.39 -5.29
C LYS A 653 -22.96 -61.41 -4.15
N ASN A 654 -22.01 -61.20 -3.24
CA ASN A 654 -21.68 -62.10 -2.15
C ASN A 654 -22.40 -61.76 -0.83
N GLN A 655 -23.15 -60.65 -0.76
CA GLN A 655 -23.80 -60.16 0.47
C GLN A 655 -24.80 -61.11 1.11
N VAL A 656 -25.27 -62.14 0.40
CA VAL A 656 -26.04 -63.24 1.01
C VAL A 656 -25.23 -63.99 2.11
N SER A 657 -23.90 -63.81 2.18
CA SER A 657 -23.01 -64.57 3.06
C SER A 657 -22.12 -63.76 4.03
N ILE A 658 -22.07 -62.42 3.96
CA ILE A 658 -21.03 -61.62 4.66
C ILE A 658 -21.49 -61.12 6.04
N PHE A 659 -22.76 -60.71 6.18
CA PHE A 659 -23.29 -60.10 7.42
C PHE A 659 -23.97 -61.10 8.38
N SER A 660 -23.88 -62.40 8.10
CA SER A 660 -24.52 -63.47 8.88
C SER A 660 -23.58 -64.19 9.87
N LYS A 661 -22.51 -63.52 10.35
CA LYS A 661 -21.58 -64.11 11.33
C LYS A 661 -21.37 -63.22 12.53
#